data_AF-A0A4R8QM83-F1
#
_entry.id   AF-A0A4R8QM83-F1
#
_cell.length_a   1.000
_cell.length_b   1.000
_cell.length_c   1.000
_cell.angle_alpha   90.00
_cell.angle_beta   90.00
_cell.angle_gamma   90.00
#
_symmetry.space_group_name_H-M   'P 1'
#
loop_
_entity.id
_entity.type
_entity.pdbx_description
1 polymer ?
#
loop_
_entity_poly.entity_id
_entity_poly.type
_entity_poly.pdbx_seq_one_letter_code
_entity_poly.pdbx_strand_id
1 'polypeptide(L)'
;MSRSPGTEADARQLLGLVDLLRDAVVTVTQEWEKERTASATGTAEQQVVPSLPLFEAQRTIEAIAGTLISLVAEPAHRVQQVMTLAVQARALILAAEMNIPDKLAASGKQGIHVTELSNQTGIESRKLARIMRSLCTIHIFHEPAEDYFTNNRISQVLVNNEPLTALVRLASMHSFTSEYLGKYLLGPTGASYEKDETAFQIALGTNKTQFDWFAEKITAAELKHEGSPGTGYPGFSSQPKKGDWDEPDSNGLYNRPELTNFGKAMIGSGSVNSPAHVFDYPWDKLRHGAVVVDVGGGFALQMLKAHPHLRFVVQDRPEVIDQGKNEVFAKHAPWALENDQVSFVNHDFFQPNPAAGADIFWLRRILHDWSDEPCLKILSALKSAMGPNSRILLADCVLNPTCGSPDVPSAPALLPANYGYWSQYNHVLGMVMMAENNGIERTASQIKDLVTKAGLRVTKIWPAGLQLTPNGVRLLEKWDLLRDVPMALPETMSVRRYDGTRILCSEPDVQQLLRERCGAPIIDVHRADLQQAMIAKCVDQLGVDLRLGSRAESVDFDNGSVTIEDGSIVGGDVVLLADGLWSTIRSQFAGKDHTPIATGDLAYRLLIHTDELSGPHRDELRDFIGRPALNFWLGPSSHVVGYSLREGTMLNLVFLRPDDMPPGVSRTDGTHVEISSALAWDPLLLNLIQASKEVTKWKLI
;
A
#
# COMPACT_ATOMS: atom_id res chain seq x y z
N MET A 1 33.28 24.28 -14.71
CA MET A 1 32.03 24.04 -13.96
C MET A 1 32.07 24.89 -12.71
N SER A 2 31.10 25.76 -12.49
CA SER A 2 30.97 26.51 -11.24
C SER A 2 30.51 25.56 -10.14
N ARG A 3 31.25 25.49 -9.04
CA ARG A 3 30.79 24.82 -7.82
C ARG A 3 29.51 25.51 -7.35
N SER A 4 28.43 24.77 -7.15
CA SER A 4 27.19 25.30 -6.57
C SER A 4 27.21 25.01 -5.08
N PRO A 5 27.64 25.95 -4.22
CA PRO A 5 27.60 25.71 -2.79
C PRO A 5 26.16 25.47 -2.33
N GLY A 6 25.98 24.57 -1.36
CA GLY A 6 24.67 24.34 -0.74
C GLY A 6 24.13 25.64 -0.11
N THR A 7 22.82 25.81 -0.17
CA THR A 7 22.13 26.96 0.39
C THR A 7 21.95 26.84 1.91
N GLU A 8 21.58 27.94 2.57
CA GLU A 8 21.19 27.90 3.98
C GLU A 8 19.95 27.02 4.23
N ALA A 9 19.06 26.90 3.23
CA ALA A 9 17.94 25.96 3.28
C ALA A 9 18.42 24.50 3.26
N ASP A 10 19.38 24.18 2.39
CA ASP A 10 19.99 22.83 2.31
C ASP A 10 20.70 22.47 3.62
N ALA A 11 21.43 23.41 4.23
CA ALA A 11 22.07 23.20 5.52
C ALA A 11 21.06 22.94 6.64
N ARG A 12 19.94 23.68 6.68
CA ARG A 12 18.85 23.45 7.65
C ARG A 12 18.17 22.10 7.42
N GLN A 13 17.93 21.72 6.16
CA GLN A 13 17.35 20.43 5.82
C GLN A 13 18.29 19.28 6.23
N LEU A 14 19.60 19.39 5.96
CA LEU A 14 20.61 18.41 6.39
C LEU A 14 20.60 18.19 7.90
N LEU A 15 20.60 19.27 8.69
CA LEU A 15 20.53 19.17 10.15
C LEU A 15 19.21 18.53 10.62
N GLY A 16 18.08 18.92 10.03
CA GLY A 16 16.78 18.33 10.37
C GLY A 16 16.68 16.84 10.03
N LEU A 17 17.30 16.40 8.94
CA LEU A 17 17.40 14.98 8.56
C LEU A 17 18.22 14.16 9.56
N VAL A 18 19.25 14.74 10.20
CA VAL A 18 20.02 14.07 11.26
C VAL A 18 19.13 13.76 12.47
N ASP A 19 18.28 14.71 12.88
CA ASP A 19 17.33 14.48 13.97
C ASP A 19 16.29 13.42 13.60
N LEU A 20 15.70 13.51 12.39
CA LEU A 20 14.72 12.52 11.92
C LEU A 20 15.35 11.12 11.81
N LEU A 21 16.60 11.03 11.35
CA LEU A 21 17.36 9.79 11.29
C LEU A 21 17.60 9.21 12.68
N ARG A 22 17.98 10.04 13.65
CA ARG A 22 18.17 9.60 15.04
C ARG A 22 16.88 8.99 15.59
N ASP A 23 15.75 9.69 15.43
CA ASP A 23 14.46 9.26 15.97
C ASP A 23 13.99 7.94 15.33
N ALA A 24 14.14 7.82 14.00
CA ALA A 24 13.84 6.58 13.28
C ALA A 24 14.78 5.42 13.68
N VAL A 25 16.08 5.67 13.85
CA VAL A 25 17.05 4.66 14.30
C VAL A 25 16.73 4.17 15.71
N VAL A 26 16.34 5.06 16.64
CA VAL A 26 15.90 4.66 17.98
C VAL A 26 14.68 3.73 17.90
N THR A 27 13.71 4.05 17.04
CA THR A 27 12.52 3.21 16.86
C THR A 27 12.91 1.83 16.32
N VAL A 28 13.75 1.77 15.27
CA VAL A 28 14.22 0.50 14.70
C VAL A 28 14.96 -0.35 15.73
N THR A 29 15.85 0.24 16.52
CA THR A 29 16.64 -0.54 17.50
C THR A 29 15.78 -1.09 18.63
N GLN A 30 14.78 -0.32 19.09
CA GLN A 30 13.81 -0.76 20.09
C GLN A 30 12.94 -1.90 19.56
N GLU A 31 12.38 -1.77 18.36
CA GLU A 31 11.54 -2.82 17.77
C GLU A 31 12.33 -4.11 17.49
N TRP A 32 13.57 -4.01 17.01
CA TRP A 32 14.45 -5.18 16.87
C TRP A 32 14.81 -5.83 18.21
N GLU A 33 14.89 -5.07 19.30
CA GLU A 33 15.08 -5.64 20.64
C GLU A 33 13.83 -6.42 21.09
N LYS A 34 12.63 -5.89 20.82
CA LYS A 34 11.36 -6.59 21.07
C LYS A 34 11.28 -7.89 20.29
N GLU A 35 11.57 -7.87 18.98
CA GLU A 35 11.57 -9.07 18.12
C GLU A 35 12.57 -10.13 18.61
N ARG A 36 13.80 -9.71 18.96
CA ARG A 36 14.83 -10.61 19.51
C ARG A 36 14.39 -11.23 20.84
N THR A 37 13.78 -10.45 21.71
CA THR A 37 13.27 -10.91 23.00
C THR A 37 12.15 -11.94 22.81
N ALA A 38 11.16 -11.63 21.95
CA ALA A 38 10.05 -12.53 21.65
C ALA A 38 10.52 -13.86 21.03
N SER A 39 11.53 -13.82 20.15
CA SER A 39 12.16 -15.01 19.59
C SER A 39 12.88 -15.84 20.65
N ALA A 40 13.57 -15.21 21.60
CA ALA A 40 14.30 -15.89 22.67
C ALA A 40 13.37 -16.53 23.71
N THR A 41 12.20 -15.94 23.97
CA THR A 41 11.20 -16.45 24.93
C THR A 41 10.28 -17.52 24.35
N GLY A 42 10.42 -17.86 23.06
CA GLY A 42 9.57 -18.84 22.39
C GLY A 42 8.10 -18.39 22.22
N THR A 43 7.82 -17.11 22.47
CA THR A 43 6.49 -16.49 22.30
C THR A 43 6.32 -15.85 20.93
N ALA A 44 7.37 -15.84 20.09
CA ALA A 44 7.26 -15.44 18.70
C ALA A 44 6.40 -16.46 17.94
N GLU A 45 5.14 -16.12 17.70
CA GLU A 45 4.50 -16.55 16.45
C GLU A 45 5.40 -16.11 15.29
N GLN A 46 5.44 -16.86 14.18
CA GLN A 46 6.22 -16.48 13.00
C GLN A 46 5.70 -15.14 12.46
N GLN A 47 6.23 -14.04 12.98
CA GLN A 47 5.84 -12.69 12.62
C GLN A 47 6.43 -12.43 11.23
N VAL A 48 5.61 -12.62 10.20
CA VAL A 48 6.02 -12.55 8.79
C VAL A 48 6.20 -11.09 8.33
N VAL A 49 5.62 -10.14 9.08
CA VAL A 49 5.62 -8.71 8.78
C VAL A 49 6.15 -7.89 9.96
N PRO A 50 6.89 -6.80 9.71
CA PRO A 50 7.32 -5.89 10.76
C PRO A 50 6.11 -5.22 11.44
N SER A 51 6.30 -4.77 12.69
CA SER A 51 5.33 -3.88 13.33
C SER A 51 5.18 -2.59 12.53
N LEU A 52 4.03 -1.92 12.63
CA LEU A 52 3.82 -0.64 11.94
C LEU A 52 4.89 0.40 12.31
N PRO A 53 5.29 0.59 13.60
CA PRO A 53 6.39 1.50 13.94
C PRO A 53 7.72 1.12 13.28
N LEU A 54 8.06 -0.18 13.22
CA LEU A 54 9.29 -0.64 12.58
C LEU A 54 9.27 -0.36 11.07
N PHE A 55 8.16 -0.66 10.41
CA PHE A 55 7.97 -0.39 8.98
C PHE A 55 8.11 1.10 8.66
N GLU A 56 7.42 1.96 9.43
CA GLU A 56 7.45 3.42 9.28
C GLU A 56 8.85 3.99 9.47
N ALA A 57 9.58 3.51 10.49
CA ALA A 57 10.94 3.95 10.74
C ALA A 57 11.91 3.48 9.65
N GLN A 58 11.79 2.23 9.19
CA GLN A 58 12.61 1.69 8.09
C GLN A 58 12.43 2.49 6.80
N ARG A 59 11.19 2.70 6.35
CA ARG A 59 10.92 3.47 5.12
C ARG A 59 11.39 4.93 5.24
N THR A 60 11.30 5.50 6.44
CA THR A 60 11.78 6.86 6.72
C THR A 60 13.31 6.94 6.59
N ILE A 61 14.06 5.96 7.14
CA ILE A 61 15.52 5.91 7.00
C ILE A 61 15.95 5.80 5.54
N GLU A 62 15.28 4.96 4.74
CA GLU A 62 15.58 4.82 3.32
C GLU A 62 15.31 6.12 2.54
N ALA A 63 14.20 6.79 2.83
CA ALA A 63 13.89 8.10 2.27
C ALA A 63 14.92 9.18 2.66
N ILE A 64 15.38 9.18 3.91
CA ILE A 64 16.45 10.07 4.40
C ILE A 64 17.74 9.80 3.63
N ALA A 65 18.12 8.54 3.43
CA ALA A 65 19.36 8.20 2.73
C ALA A 65 19.41 8.81 1.32
N GLY A 66 18.32 8.71 0.56
CA GLY A 66 18.22 9.35 -0.76
C GLY A 66 18.26 10.87 -0.71
N THR A 67 17.58 11.47 0.28
CA THR A 67 17.55 12.93 0.46
C THR A 67 18.93 13.47 0.86
N LEU A 68 19.63 12.80 1.78
CA LEU A 68 21.01 13.12 2.16
C LEU A 68 21.93 13.07 0.93
N ILE A 69 21.88 12.01 0.13
CA ILE A 69 22.66 11.90 -1.10
C ILE A 69 22.38 13.08 -2.02
N SER A 70 21.11 13.47 -2.20
CA SER A 70 20.74 14.59 -3.08
C SER A 70 21.26 15.95 -2.61
N LEU A 71 21.37 16.16 -1.29
CA LEU A 71 21.82 17.42 -0.70
C LEU A 71 23.35 17.55 -0.68
N VAL A 72 24.07 16.44 -0.50
CA VAL A 72 25.54 16.47 -0.34
C VAL A 72 26.31 16.17 -1.62
N ALA A 73 25.71 15.45 -2.58
CA ALA A 73 26.40 15.12 -3.82
C ALA A 73 26.47 16.35 -4.72
N GLU A 74 27.65 16.60 -5.30
CA GLU A 74 27.79 17.57 -6.37
C GLU A 74 26.81 17.19 -7.51
N PRO A 75 25.99 18.12 -8.04
CA PRO A 75 24.90 17.77 -8.96
C PRO A 75 25.36 16.96 -10.19
N ALA A 76 26.50 17.32 -10.78
CA ALA A 76 27.07 16.59 -11.91
C ALA A 76 27.50 15.16 -11.54
N HIS A 77 28.05 14.97 -10.34
CA HIS A 77 28.40 13.63 -9.84
C HIS A 77 27.14 12.81 -9.58
N ARG A 78 26.07 13.41 -9.05
CA ARG A 78 24.80 12.69 -8.85
C ARG A 78 24.21 12.23 -10.18
N VAL A 79 24.24 13.07 -11.22
CA VAL A 79 23.82 12.68 -12.57
C VAL A 79 24.65 11.51 -13.09
N GLN A 80 25.98 11.54 -12.89
CA GLN A 80 26.86 10.43 -13.29
C GLN A 80 26.53 9.13 -12.54
N GLN A 81 26.22 9.19 -11.24
CA GLN A 81 25.80 8.01 -10.48
C GLN A 81 24.53 7.40 -11.07
N VAL A 82 23.50 8.21 -11.31
CA VAL A 82 22.21 7.76 -11.85
C VAL A 82 22.38 7.14 -13.25
N MET A 83 23.20 7.75 -14.11
CA MET A 83 23.51 7.24 -15.46
C MET A 83 24.02 5.78 -15.45
N THR A 84 24.66 5.34 -14.37
CA THR A 84 25.28 4.00 -14.29
C THR A 84 24.39 2.93 -13.66
N LEU A 85 23.18 3.26 -13.19
CA LEU A 85 22.33 2.32 -12.43
C LEU A 85 21.93 1.09 -13.25
N ALA A 86 21.67 1.23 -14.56
CA ALA A 86 21.36 0.09 -15.44
C ALA A 86 22.50 -0.95 -15.47
N VAL A 87 23.75 -0.49 -15.40
CA VAL A 87 24.93 -1.37 -15.36
C VAL A 87 25.00 -2.13 -14.04
N GLN A 88 24.64 -1.48 -12.92
CA GLN A 88 24.58 -2.14 -11.61
C GLN A 88 23.47 -3.20 -11.55
N ALA A 89 22.29 -2.91 -12.11
CA ALA A 89 21.22 -3.88 -12.25
C ALA A 89 21.68 -5.10 -13.07
N ARG A 90 22.37 -4.89 -14.20
CA ARG A 90 22.92 -5.99 -15.02
C ARG A 90 23.97 -6.81 -14.28
N ALA A 91 24.79 -6.20 -13.41
CA ALA A 91 25.73 -6.93 -12.57
C ALA A 91 25.00 -7.88 -11.60
N LEU A 92 23.90 -7.44 -10.99
CA LEU A 92 23.09 -8.27 -10.09
C LEU A 92 22.43 -9.43 -10.86
N ILE A 93 21.87 -9.13 -12.04
CA ILE A 93 21.29 -10.14 -12.93
C ILE A 93 22.35 -11.20 -13.26
N LEU A 94 23.56 -10.80 -13.66
CA LEU A 94 24.64 -11.74 -13.98
C LEU A 94 25.07 -12.59 -12.77
N ALA A 95 25.08 -12.02 -11.56
CA ALA A 95 25.36 -12.79 -10.35
C ALA A 95 24.31 -13.88 -10.08
N ALA A 96 23.04 -13.59 -10.38
CA ALA A 96 21.92 -14.55 -10.31
C ALA A 96 21.94 -15.58 -11.46
N GLU A 97 22.29 -15.18 -12.69
CA GLU A 97 22.50 -16.08 -13.84
C GLU A 97 23.61 -17.10 -13.51
N MET A 98 24.70 -16.65 -12.90
CA MET A 98 25.87 -17.49 -12.58
C MET A 98 25.74 -18.23 -11.24
N ASN A 99 24.61 -18.11 -10.56
CA ASN A 99 24.34 -18.75 -9.27
C ASN A 99 25.39 -18.43 -8.20
N ILE A 100 25.90 -17.19 -8.19
CA ILE A 100 26.97 -16.78 -7.26
C ILE A 100 26.53 -16.85 -5.79
N PRO A 101 25.31 -16.43 -5.38
CA PRO A 101 24.89 -16.54 -3.98
C PRO A 101 25.03 -17.96 -3.43
N ASP A 102 24.55 -18.98 -4.15
CA ASP A 102 24.64 -20.38 -3.72
C ASP A 102 26.07 -20.90 -3.67
N LYS A 103 26.90 -20.51 -4.64
CA LYS A 103 28.33 -20.85 -4.63
C LYS A 103 29.01 -20.30 -3.37
N LEU A 104 28.72 -19.05 -3.01
CA LEU A 104 29.27 -18.39 -1.82
C LEU A 104 28.74 -18.95 -0.49
N ALA A 105 27.55 -19.56 -0.48
CA ALA A 105 26.97 -20.12 0.74
C ALA A 105 27.80 -21.28 1.32
N ALA A 106 28.51 -22.03 0.47
CA ALA A 106 29.32 -23.18 0.87
C ALA A 106 30.59 -22.81 1.68
N SER A 107 31.04 -21.57 1.59
CA SER A 107 32.35 -21.10 2.09
C SER A 107 32.32 -20.34 3.43
N GLY A 108 31.14 -20.09 4.00
CA GLY A 108 31.01 -19.39 5.28
C GLY A 108 31.63 -17.97 5.27
N LYS A 109 32.18 -17.54 6.41
CA LYS A 109 32.67 -16.15 6.61
C LYS A 109 33.99 -15.82 5.93
N GLN A 110 34.79 -16.81 5.53
CA GLN A 110 36.07 -16.58 4.86
C GLN A 110 35.90 -16.20 3.39
N GLY A 111 34.78 -16.63 2.78
CA GLY A 111 34.47 -16.35 1.39
C GLY A 111 35.24 -17.23 0.40
N ILE A 112 35.01 -16.98 -0.89
CA ILE A 112 35.69 -17.65 -1.99
C ILE A 112 36.57 -16.65 -2.70
N HIS A 113 37.82 -17.03 -2.96
CA HIS A 113 38.71 -16.23 -3.79
C HIS A 113 38.19 -16.14 -5.22
N VAL A 114 38.32 -14.99 -5.87
CA VAL A 114 37.72 -14.72 -7.18
C VAL A 114 38.22 -15.65 -8.28
N THR A 115 39.43 -16.17 -8.15
CA THR A 115 39.98 -17.17 -9.10
C THR A 115 39.24 -18.51 -9.00
N GLU A 116 38.80 -18.89 -7.80
CA GLU A 116 37.99 -20.10 -7.63
C GLU A 116 36.55 -19.87 -8.13
N LEU A 117 35.94 -18.73 -7.82
CA LEU A 117 34.64 -18.36 -8.40
C LEU A 117 34.70 -18.28 -9.93
N SER A 118 35.81 -17.77 -10.49
CA SER A 118 36.08 -17.72 -11.93
C SER A 118 36.04 -19.12 -12.54
N ASN A 119 36.69 -20.11 -11.92
CA ASN A 119 36.63 -21.51 -12.38
C ASN A 119 35.21 -22.09 -12.32
N GLN A 120 34.41 -21.71 -11.32
CA GLN A 120 33.04 -22.22 -11.14
C GLN A 120 31.99 -21.53 -12.05
N THR A 121 32.28 -20.33 -12.54
CA THR A 121 31.35 -19.51 -13.35
C THR A 121 31.77 -19.44 -14.82
N GLY A 122 33.05 -19.66 -15.13
CA GLY A 122 33.63 -19.48 -16.46
C GLY A 122 33.94 -18.02 -16.83
N ILE A 123 33.68 -17.05 -15.95
CA ILE A 123 34.02 -15.64 -16.17
C ILE A 123 35.48 -15.42 -15.77
N GLU A 124 36.28 -14.77 -16.61
CA GLU A 124 37.67 -14.44 -16.29
C GLU A 124 37.78 -13.67 -14.96
N SER A 125 38.73 -14.11 -14.13
CA SER A 125 38.93 -13.68 -12.74
C SER A 125 38.89 -12.16 -12.52
N ARG A 126 39.61 -11.36 -13.30
CA ARG A 126 39.65 -9.89 -13.15
C ARG A 126 38.34 -9.24 -13.58
N LYS A 127 37.65 -9.77 -14.59
CA LYS A 127 36.31 -9.30 -14.98
C LYS A 127 35.28 -9.62 -13.89
N LEU A 128 35.32 -10.83 -13.33
CA LEU A 128 34.44 -11.23 -12.24
C LEU A 128 34.66 -10.37 -10.99
N ALA A 129 35.92 -10.08 -10.66
CA ALA A 129 36.26 -9.19 -9.55
C ALA A 129 35.60 -7.81 -9.69
N ARG A 130 35.57 -7.24 -10.91
CA ARG A 130 34.91 -5.94 -11.18
C ARG A 130 33.40 -6.00 -10.96
N ILE A 131 32.75 -7.08 -11.39
CA ILE A 131 31.31 -7.31 -11.19
C ILE A 131 31.01 -7.41 -9.69
N MET A 132 31.74 -8.28 -8.99
CA MET A 132 31.54 -8.51 -7.55
C MET A 132 31.81 -7.26 -6.73
N ARG A 133 32.88 -6.51 -7.02
CA ARG A 133 33.17 -5.23 -6.36
C ARG A 133 32.07 -4.20 -6.58
N SER A 134 31.52 -4.10 -7.80
CA SER A 134 30.38 -3.20 -8.07
C SER A 134 29.15 -3.53 -7.21
N LEU A 135 28.92 -4.82 -6.91
CA LEU A 135 27.81 -5.24 -6.05
C LEU A 135 28.14 -5.09 -4.56
N CYS A 136 29.42 -5.23 -4.18
CA CYS A 136 29.89 -4.88 -2.84
C CYS A 136 29.73 -3.38 -2.54
N THR A 137 29.97 -2.49 -3.52
CA THR A 137 29.83 -1.02 -3.31
C THR A 137 28.39 -0.58 -3.04
N ILE A 138 27.40 -1.38 -3.44
CA ILE A 138 25.98 -1.16 -3.13
C ILE A 138 25.46 -2.16 -2.10
N HIS A 139 26.36 -2.77 -1.33
CA HIS A 139 26.06 -3.63 -0.20
C HIS A 139 25.26 -4.90 -0.50
N ILE A 140 25.26 -5.40 -1.74
CA ILE A 140 24.64 -6.69 -2.06
C ILE A 140 25.53 -7.86 -1.60
N PHE A 141 26.85 -7.76 -1.78
CA PHE A 141 27.85 -8.73 -1.28
C PHE A 141 28.86 -8.06 -0.35
N HIS A 142 29.82 -8.83 0.17
CA HIS A 142 30.90 -8.32 1.01
C HIS A 142 32.26 -8.93 0.60
N GLU A 143 33.31 -8.09 0.54
CA GLU A 143 34.70 -8.48 0.24
C GLU A 143 35.53 -8.45 1.54
N PRO A 144 35.59 -9.54 2.34
CA PRO A 144 36.31 -9.55 3.62
C PRO A 144 37.83 -9.43 3.52
N ALA A 145 38.41 -9.80 2.38
CA ALA A 145 39.83 -9.66 2.06
C ALA A 145 39.96 -9.44 0.54
N GLU A 146 41.11 -8.90 0.10
CA GLU A 146 41.35 -8.65 -1.32
C GLU A 146 41.04 -9.88 -2.17
N ASP A 147 40.12 -9.74 -3.12
CA ASP A 147 39.66 -10.78 -4.05
C ASP A 147 38.92 -11.96 -3.38
N TYR A 148 38.55 -11.89 -2.10
CA TYR A 148 37.65 -12.86 -1.44
C TYR A 148 36.25 -12.27 -1.32
N PHE A 149 35.21 -13.01 -1.71
CA PHE A 149 33.81 -12.56 -1.64
C PHE A 149 32.94 -13.46 -0.76
N THR A 150 31.96 -12.86 -0.10
CA THR A 150 30.99 -13.53 0.79
C THR A 150 29.58 -13.01 0.55
N ASN A 151 28.58 -13.84 0.84
CA ASN A 151 27.22 -13.36 1.04
C ASN A 151 27.15 -12.50 2.31
N ASN A 152 26.29 -11.50 2.29
CA ASN A 152 25.87 -10.74 3.46
C ASN A 152 24.36 -10.93 3.69
N ARG A 153 23.77 -10.21 4.65
CA ARG A 153 22.33 -10.33 4.95
C ARG A 153 21.43 -10.11 3.72
N ILE A 154 21.83 -9.27 2.77
CA ILE A 154 21.05 -8.96 1.56
C ILE A 154 21.22 -10.05 0.51
N SER A 155 22.44 -10.43 0.10
CA SER A 155 22.63 -11.51 -0.88
C SER A 155 22.21 -12.89 -0.36
N GLN A 156 22.26 -13.12 0.94
CA GLN A 156 21.88 -14.40 1.54
C GLN A 156 20.43 -14.79 1.25
N VAL A 157 19.53 -13.82 1.00
CA VAL A 157 18.12 -14.10 0.68
C VAL A 157 17.93 -14.79 -0.67
N LEU A 158 18.95 -14.77 -1.55
CA LEU A 158 18.94 -15.43 -2.85
C LEU A 158 19.39 -16.90 -2.78
N VAL A 159 20.07 -17.30 -1.69
CA VAL A 159 20.60 -18.66 -1.52
C VAL A 159 19.45 -19.66 -1.42
N ASN A 160 19.46 -20.67 -2.29
CA ASN A 160 18.42 -21.69 -2.44
C ASN A 160 17.00 -21.10 -2.63
N ASN A 161 16.90 -19.88 -3.17
CA ASN A 161 15.64 -19.17 -3.35
C ASN A 161 15.35 -18.94 -4.84
N GLU A 162 15.08 -20.02 -5.57
CA GLU A 162 14.79 -19.98 -7.00
C GLU A 162 13.65 -19.00 -7.38
N PRO A 163 12.55 -18.84 -6.64
CA PRO A 163 11.53 -17.83 -6.96
C PRO A 163 12.06 -16.38 -6.95
N LEU A 164 12.85 -16.01 -5.93
CA LEU A 164 13.43 -14.67 -5.87
C LEU A 164 14.55 -14.47 -6.90
N THR A 165 15.35 -15.52 -7.16
CA THR A 165 16.34 -15.53 -8.23
C THR A 165 15.69 -15.38 -9.61
N ALA A 166 14.54 -16.02 -9.84
CA ALA A 166 13.75 -15.86 -11.06
C ALA A 166 13.23 -14.43 -11.23
N LEU A 167 12.82 -13.77 -10.14
CA LEU A 167 12.45 -12.34 -10.15
C LEU A 167 13.63 -11.45 -10.57
N VAL A 168 14.84 -11.73 -10.06
CA VAL A 168 16.06 -11.02 -10.49
C VAL A 168 16.34 -11.27 -11.98
N ARG A 169 16.20 -12.51 -12.46
CA ARG A 169 16.40 -12.84 -13.89
C ARG A 169 15.38 -12.14 -14.79
N LEU A 170 14.13 -12.01 -14.34
CA LEU A 170 13.07 -11.31 -15.08
C LEU A 170 13.46 -9.86 -15.39
N ALA A 171 14.21 -9.21 -14.49
CA ALA A 171 14.73 -7.85 -14.70
C ALA A 171 15.69 -7.72 -15.91
N SER A 172 16.19 -8.82 -16.47
CA SER A 172 16.90 -8.83 -17.76
C SER A 172 16.02 -8.29 -18.88
N MET A 173 14.76 -8.73 -18.93
CA MET A 173 13.78 -8.24 -19.90
C MET A 173 13.48 -6.76 -19.67
N HIS A 174 13.20 -6.36 -18.43
CA HIS A 174 12.93 -4.96 -18.07
C HIS A 174 14.07 -4.04 -18.50
N SER A 175 15.31 -4.46 -18.25
CA SER A 175 16.50 -3.71 -18.65
C SER A 175 16.58 -3.58 -20.16
N PHE A 176 16.37 -4.68 -20.88
CA PHE A 176 16.47 -4.71 -22.34
C PHE A 176 15.37 -3.87 -23.03
N THR A 177 14.11 -3.99 -22.60
CA THR A 177 12.99 -3.23 -23.18
C THR A 177 13.10 -1.73 -22.87
N SER A 178 13.65 -1.36 -21.71
CA SER A 178 13.86 0.03 -21.32
C SER A 178 14.80 0.80 -22.27
N GLU A 179 15.76 0.12 -22.89
CA GLU A 179 16.67 0.74 -23.88
C GLU A 179 15.92 1.24 -25.13
N TYR A 180 14.75 0.65 -25.42
CA TYR A 180 13.91 1.00 -26.56
C TYR A 180 12.79 1.99 -26.21
N LEU A 181 12.64 2.38 -24.94
CA LEU A 181 11.55 3.26 -24.49
C LEU A 181 11.56 4.61 -25.21
N GLY A 182 12.75 5.21 -25.40
CA GLY A 182 12.88 6.47 -26.14
C GLY A 182 12.47 6.35 -27.61
N LYS A 183 12.76 5.21 -28.26
CA LYS A 183 12.36 4.94 -29.64
C LYS A 183 10.85 4.73 -29.75
N TYR A 184 10.24 4.09 -28.76
CA TYR A 184 8.80 3.91 -28.67
C TYR A 184 8.08 5.25 -28.45
N LEU A 185 8.39 5.96 -27.35
CA LEU A 185 7.67 7.17 -26.94
C LEU A 185 7.79 8.33 -27.94
N LEU A 186 8.92 8.43 -28.64
CA LEU A 186 9.13 9.45 -29.68
C LEU A 186 8.74 8.96 -31.09
N GLY A 187 8.28 7.71 -31.20
CA GLY A 187 7.85 7.10 -32.45
C GLY A 187 6.37 7.38 -32.79
N PRO A 188 5.89 6.89 -33.95
CA PRO A 188 4.52 7.13 -34.42
C PRO A 188 3.42 6.63 -33.48
N THR A 189 3.69 5.57 -32.72
CA THR A 189 2.74 4.94 -31.78
C THR A 189 3.02 5.31 -30.31
N GLY A 190 3.89 6.29 -30.04
CA GLY A 190 4.32 6.62 -28.67
C GLY A 190 3.21 7.15 -27.74
N ALA A 191 2.05 7.51 -28.28
CA ALA A 191 0.85 7.90 -27.52
C ALA A 191 -0.17 6.75 -27.35
N SER A 192 0.14 5.57 -27.88
CA SER A 192 -0.74 4.40 -27.84
C SER A 192 -0.82 3.81 -26.43
N TYR A 193 -1.94 3.16 -26.15
CA TYR A 193 -2.14 2.32 -24.98
C TYR A 193 -2.43 0.85 -25.36
N GLU A 194 -2.23 0.49 -26.63
CA GLU A 194 -2.37 -0.89 -27.11
C GLU A 194 -1.20 -1.75 -26.62
N LYS A 195 -1.46 -3.02 -26.29
CA LYS A 195 -0.46 -3.93 -25.68
C LYS A 195 0.57 -4.50 -26.65
N ASP A 196 0.26 -4.42 -27.94
CA ASP A 196 1.13 -4.83 -29.04
C ASP A 196 1.83 -3.64 -29.71
N GLU A 197 1.68 -2.43 -29.14
CA GLU A 197 2.38 -1.22 -29.56
C GLU A 197 3.22 -0.64 -28.41
N THR A 198 4.27 -1.34 -27.98
CA THR A 198 5.15 -0.92 -26.86
C THR A 198 6.64 -0.98 -27.23
N ALA A 199 7.50 -0.61 -26.27
CA ALA A 199 8.94 -0.79 -26.42
C ALA A 199 9.32 -2.26 -26.54
N PHE A 200 8.55 -3.19 -25.95
CA PHE A 200 8.77 -4.64 -26.04
C PHE A 200 8.71 -5.15 -27.48
N GLN A 201 7.70 -4.77 -28.26
CA GLN A 201 7.59 -5.23 -29.65
C GLN A 201 8.77 -4.75 -30.49
N ILE A 202 9.19 -3.50 -30.28
CA ILE A 202 10.36 -2.93 -30.95
C ILE A 202 11.64 -3.66 -30.53
N ALA A 203 11.80 -3.91 -29.24
CA ALA A 203 12.99 -4.53 -28.67
C ALA A 203 13.15 -5.98 -29.11
N LEU A 204 12.08 -6.77 -29.07
CA LEU A 204 12.10 -8.21 -29.39
C LEU A 204 11.76 -8.52 -30.85
N GLY A 205 11.39 -7.52 -31.65
CA GLY A 205 11.08 -7.72 -33.07
C GLY A 205 9.86 -8.61 -33.28
N THR A 206 8.83 -8.43 -32.45
CA THR A 206 7.60 -9.22 -32.45
C THR A 206 6.37 -8.32 -32.61
N ASN A 207 5.27 -8.87 -33.10
CA ASN A 207 3.96 -8.21 -33.12
C ASN A 207 2.99 -8.77 -32.07
N LYS A 208 3.48 -9.66 -31.19
CA LYS A 208 2.68 -10.29 -30.14
C LYS A 208 2.71 -9.44 -28.88
N THR A 209 1.65 -9.51 -28.08
CA THR A 209 1.71 -9.03 -26.69
C THR A 209 2.74 -9.83 -25.89
N GLN A 210 3.22 -9.28 -24.77
CA GLN A 210 4.22 -9.94 -23.93
C GLN A 210 3.81 -11.36 -23.52
N PHE A 211 2.56 -11.53 -23.07
CA PHE A 211 2.06 -12.80 -22.57
C PHE A 211 1.80 -13.82 -23.69
N ASP A 212 1.37 -13.37 -24.88
CA ASP A 212 1.25 -14.25 -26.05
C ASP A 212 2.63 -14.67 -26.56
N TRP A 213 3.62 -13.78 -26.46
CA TRP A 213 5.00 -14.09 -26.78
C TRP A 213 5.57 -15.13 -25.80
N PHE A 214 5.31 -15.03 -24.49
CA PHE A 214 5.69 -16.06 -23.52
C PHE A 214 5.07 -17.43 -23.82
N ALA A 215 3.79 -17.46 -24.21
CA ALA A 215 3.06 -18.69 -24.50
C ALA A 215 3.45 -19.33 -25.85
N GLU A 216 4.15 -18.60 -26.72
CA GLU A 216 4.59 -19.10 -28.02
C GLU A 216 5.60 -20.24 -27.87
N LYS A 217 5.39 -21.31 -28.64
CA LYS A 217 6.38 -22.39 -28.76
C LYS A 217 7.38 -22.09 -29.88
N ILE A 218 8.64 -22.40 -29.63
CA ILE A 218 9.77 -22.06 -30.49
C ILE A 218 10.64 -23.26 -30.86
N THR A 219 11.46 -23.11 -31.89
CA THR A 219 12.41 -24.12 -32.33
C THR A 219 13.65 -24.18 -31.42
N ALA A 220 14.40 -25.29 -31.49
CA ALA A 220 15.68 -25.43 -30.79
C ALA A 220 16.73 -24.39 -31.23
N ALA A 221 16.66 -23.90 -32.47
CA ALA A 221 17.58 -22.87 -32.98
C ALA A 221 17.28 -21.52 -32.32
N GLU A 222 16.00 -21.14 -32.23
CA GLU A 222 15.57 -19.92 -31.56
C GLU A 222 15.91 -19.93 -30.06
N LEU A 223 15.75 -21.08 -29.37
CA LEU A 223 16.17 -21.26 -27.98
C LEU A 223 17.66 -21.00 -27.76
N LYS A 224 18.50 -21.44 -28.71
CA LYS A 224 19.95 -21.26 -28.65
C LYS A 224 20.41 -19.92 -29.20
N HIS A 225 19.48 -19.06 -29.60
CA HIS A 225 19.74 -17.80 -30.30
C HIS A 225 20.52 -17.99 -31.61
N GLU A 226 20.43 -19.17 -32.23
CA GLU A 226 21.05 -19.49 -33.52
C GLU A 226 20.14 -18.97 -34.65
N GLY A 227 20.55 -17.91 -35.35
CA GLY A 227 19.79 -17.36 -36.49
C GLY A 227 18.54 -16.55 -36.12
N SER A 228 18.38 -16.17 -34.85
CA SER A 228 17.31 -15.27 -34.37
C SER A 228 17.31 -13.94 -35.15
N PRO A 229 16.15 -13.29 -35.38
CA PRO A 229 16.05 -12.06 -36.16
C PRO A 229 16.67 -10.86 -35.41
N GLY A 230 17.99 -10.80 -35.29
CA GLY A 230 18.79 -9.59 -35.09
C GLY A 230 18.51 -8.70 -33.87
N THR A 231 17.61 -9.07 -32.95
CA THR A 231 17.18 -8.18 -31.85
C THR A 231 18.21 -8.09 -30.74
N GLY A 232 18.99 -9.15 -30.53
CA GLY A 232 20.08 -9.17 -29.55
C GLY A 232 19.65 -9.46 -28.11
N TYR A 233 18.37 -9.79 -27.86
CA TYR A 233 17.91 -10.24 -26.54
C TYR A 233 18.52 -11.62 -26.19
N PRO A 234 19.30 -11.72 -25.10
CA PRO A 234 20.02 -12.95 -24.77
C PRO A 234 19.21 -13.95 -23.92
N GLY A 235 17.90 -13.73 -23.73
CA GLY A 235 17.11 -14.50 -22.78
C GLY A 235 17.53 -14.26 -21.32
N PHE A 236 17.18 -15.19 -20.42
CA PHE A 236 17.64 -15.16 -19.02
C PHE A 236 18.98 -15.84 -18.77
N SER A 237 19.51 -16.56 -19.76
CA SER A 237 20.83 -17.16 -19.69
C SER A 237 21.60 -16.74 -20.91
N SER A 238 22.69 -16.01 -20.69
CA SER A 238 23.61 -15.62 -21.76
C SER A 238 24.29 -16.83 -22.43
N GLN A 239 24.19 -18.03 -21.84
CA GLN A 239 24.71 -19.30 -22.37
C GLN A 239 23.71 -20.44 -22.06
N PRO A 240 22.62 -20.58 -22.81
CA PRO A 240 21.62 -21.61 -22.58
C PRO A 240 22.23 -23.02 -22.70
N LYS A 241 22.06 -23.87 -21.68
CA LYS A 241 22.55 -25.26 -21.63
C LYS A 241 21.41 -26.26 -21.63
N LYS A 242 21.66 -27.44 -22.21
CA LYS A 242 20.69 -28.55 -22.17
C LYS A 242 20.29 -28.85 -20.71
N GLY A 243 18.99 -28.77 -20.42
CA GLY A 243 18.44 -28.88 -19.06
C GLY A 243 17.91 -27.56 -18.48
N ASP A 244 18.16 -26.42 -19.13
CA ASP A 244 17.59 -25.12 -18.74
C ASP A 244 16.15 -24.92 -19.27
N TRP A 245 15.66 -25.83 -20.12
CA TRP A 245 14.32 -25.79 -20.73
C TRP A 245 13.70 -27.18 -20.82
N ASP A 246 12.37 -27.20 -20.94
CA ASP A 246 11.56 -28.42 -21.01
C ASP A 246 11.82 -29.22 -22.30
N GLU A 247 11.42 -30.50 -22.30
CA GLU A 247 11.48 -31.32 -23.52
C GLU A 247 10.49 -30.83 -24.58
N PRO A 248 10.78 -31.02 -25.89
CA PRO A 248 9.91 -30.54 -26.95
C PRO A 248 8.61 -31.33 -27.01
N ASP A 249 7.57 -30.71 -27.59
CA ASP A 249 6.33 -31.40 -27.91
C ASP A 249 6.46 -32.35 -29.12
N SER A 250 5.35 -33.00 -29.48
CA SER A 250 5.31 -33.95 -30.60
C SER A 250 5.70 -33.35 -31.96
N ASN A 251 5.68 -32.02 -32.11
CA ASN A 251 6.07 -31.32 -33.32
C ASN A 251 7.53 -30.82 -33.26
N GLY A 252 8.27 -31.14 -32.20
CA GLY A 252 9.65 -30.69 -32.01
C GLY A 252 9.78 -29.24 -31.55
N LEU A 253 8.69 -28.63 -31.05
CA LEU A 253 8.67 -27.26 -30.55
C LEU A 253 8.77 -27.22 -29.02
N TYR A 254 9.43 -26.19 -28.51
CA TYR A 254 9.73 -26.00 -27.10
C TYR A 254 8.95 -24.84 -26.51
N ASN A 255 8.58 -24.93 -25.23
CA ASN A 255 8.11 -23.77 -24.49
C ASN A 255 9.24 -22.76 -24.32
N ARG A 256 8.90 -21.47 -24.33
CA ARG A 256 9.85 -20.41 -23.97
C ARG A 256 10.21 -20.48 -22.48
N PRO A 257 11.51 -20.44 -22.12
CA PRO A 257 11.94 -20.34 -20.72
C PRO A 257 11.35 -19.11 -19.99
N GLU A 258 11.01 -18.07 -20.74
CA GLU A 258 10.31 -16.85 -20.31
C GLU A 258 9.02 -17.12 -19.56
N LEU A 259 8.20 -18.05 -20.04
CA LEU A 259 6.95 -18.41 -19.37
C LEU A 259 7.22 -19.05 -17.99
N THR A 260 8.10 -20.04 -17.95
CA THR A 260 8.41 -20.79 -16.72
C THR A 260 9.08 -19.89 -15.68
N ASN A 261 10.02 -19.03 -16.08
CA ASN A 261 10.63 -18.08 -15.16
C ASN A 261 9.63 -17.03 -14.67
N PHE A 262 8.71 -16.56 -15.53
CA PHE A 262 7.70 -15.58 -15.13
C PHE A 262 6.83 -16.12 -13.98
N GLY A 263 6.32 -17.36 -14.09
CA GLY A 263 5.57 -18.00 -13.01
C GLY A 263 6.35 -18.07 -11.69
N LYS A 264 7.62 -18.47 -11.74
CA LYS A 264 8.52 -18.48 -10.56
C LYS A 264 8.76 -17.08 -10.00
N ALA A 265 8.97 -16.09 -10.87
CA ALA A 265 9.20 -14.70 -10.50
C ALA A 265 7.97 -14.09 -9.80
N MET A 266 6.75 -14.46 -10.20
CA MET A 266 5.53 -14.01 -9.52
C MET A 266 5.42 -14.57 -8.10
N ILE A 267 5.84 -15.82 -7.87
CA ILE A 267 5.97 -16.37 -6.51
C ILE A 267 7.01 -15.56 -5.69
N GLY A 268 8.17 -15.27 -6.30
CA GLY A 268 9.20 -14.44 -5.68
C GLY A 268 8.70 -13.04 -5.32
N SER A 269 8.05 -12.36 -6.24
CA SER A 269 7.45 -11.04 -6.04
C SER A 269 6.38 -11.06 -4.95
N GLY A 270 5.53 -12.09 -4.92
CA GLY A 270 4.53 -12.30 -3.88
C GLY A 270 5.16 -12.38 -2.48
N SER A 271 6.26 -13.11 -2.34
CA SER A 271 6.96 -13.25 -1.05
C SER A 271 7.56 -11.94 -0.52
N VAL A 272 7.89 -11.00 -1.42
CA VAL A 272 8.44 -9.68 -1.05
C VAL A 272 7.32 -8.68 -0.75
N ASN A 273 6.27 -8.65 -1.59
CA ASN A 273 5.30 -7.55 -1.60
C ASN A 273 3.95 -7.89 -0.93
N SER A 274 3.66 -9.16 -0.67
CA SER A 274 2.33 -9.62 -0.23
C SER A 274 2.19 -10.20 1.17
N PRO A 275 3.23 -10.30 2.03
CA PRO A 275 3.02 -10.74 3.42
C PRO A 275 1.98 -9.92 4.19
N ALA A 276 1.96 -8.59 3.99
CA ALA A 276 1.02 -7.69 4.69
C ALA A 276 -0.45 -7.91 4.26
N HIS A 277 -0.71 -8.28 3.00
CA HIS A 277 -2.06 -8.49 2.49
C HIS A 277 -2.83 -9.60 3.23
N VAL A 278 -2.12 -10.54 3.86
CA VAL A 278 -2.73 -11.57 4.73
C VAL A 278 -3.38 -10.94 5.97
N PHE A 279 -2.99 -9.73 6.37
CA PHE A 279 -3.44 -9.07 7.59
C PHE A 279 -4.16 -7.73 7.35
N ASP A 280 -3.95 -7.11 6.18
CA ASP A 280 -4.47 -5.76 5.87
C ASP A 280 -5.99 -5.67 5.66
N TYR A 281 -6.66 -6.82 5.55
CA TYR A 281 -8.12 -6.92 5.49
C TYR A 281 -8.61 -7.81 6.64
N PRO A 282 -9.79 -7.55 7.23
CA PRO A 282 -10.33 -8.37 8.32
C PRO A 282 -10.86 -9.72 7.80
N TRP A 283 -9.98 -10.56 7.27
CA TRP A 283 -10.30 -11.87 6.68
C TRP A 283 -10.98 -12.81 7.67
N ASP A 284 -10.62 -12.74 8.95
CA ASP A 284 -11.20 -13.56 10.02
C ASP A 284 -12.67 -13.25 10.30
N LYS A 285 -13.16 -12.10 9.84
CA LYS A 285 -14.57 -11.71 9.97
C LYS A 285 -15.45 -12.21 8.84
N LEU A 286 -14.86 -12.73 7.77
CA LEU A 286 -15.63 -13.40 6.74
C LEU A 286 -16.17 -14.71 7.32
N ARG A 287 -17.43 -15.01 7.01
CA ARG A 287 -18.11 -16.23 7.48
C ARG A 287 -17.31 -17.49 7.12
N HIS A 288 -17.45 -18.54 7.94
CA HIS A 288 -16.87 -19.84 7.61
C HIS A 288 -17.40 -20.34 6.25
N GLY A 289 -16.48 -20.77 5.39
CA GLY A 289 -16.78 -21.16 4.02
C GLY A 289 -17.00 -20.01 3.03
N ALA A 290 -16.72 -18.75 3.42
CA ALA A 290 -16.73 -17.63 2.49
C ALA A 290 -15.78 -17.89 1.31
N VAL A 291 -16.25 -17.55 0.11
CA VAL A 291 -15.54 -17.82 -1.14
C VAL A 291 -14.77 -16.57 -1.58
N VAL A 292 -13.46 -16.73 -1.69
CA VAL A 292 -12.54 -15.73 -2.23
C VAL A 292 -12.10 -16.16 -3.62
N VAL A 293 -12.44 -15.38 -4.63
CA VAL A 293 -12.00 -15.59 -6.01
C VAL A 293 -10.68 -14.85 -6.20
N ASP A 294 -9.60 -15.60 -6.41
CA ASP A 294 -8.27 -15.09 -6.70
C ASP A 294 -8.13 -14.89 -8.22
N VAL A 295 -8.47 -13.68 -8.69
CA VAL A 295 -8.53 -13.33 -10.11
C VAL A 295 -7.12 -13.02 -10.62
N GLY A 296 -6.61 -13.85 -11.54
CA GLY A 296 -5.21 -13.82 -11.97
C GLY A 296 -4.24 -14.51 -11.00
N GLY A 297 -4.78 -15.27 -10.03
CA GLY A 297 -4.06 -16.22 -9.19
C GLY A 297 -2.88 -15.68 -8.35
N GLY A 298 -2.13 -16.63 -7.79
CA GLY A 298 -0.85 -16.36 -7.10
C GLY A 298 -0.96 -15.78 -5.69
N PHE A 299 -2.16 -15.67 -5.10
CA PHE A 299 -2.37 -15.20 -3.73
C PHE A 299 -2.96 -16.26 -2.79
N ALA A 300 -3.85 -17.13 -3.29
CA ALA A 300 -4.56 -18.10 -2.45
C ALA A 300 -3.65 -18.95 -1.55
N LEU A 301 -2.47 -19.36 -2.04
CA LEU A 301 -1.56 -20.25 -1.30
C LEU A 301 -1.14 -19.71 0.08
N GLN A 302 -0.84 -18.42 0.18
CA GLN A 302 -0.42 -17.78 1.44
C GLN A 302 -1.57 -17.60 2.44
N MET A 303 -2.81 -17.54 1.94
CA MET A 303 -4.00 -17.35 2.76
C MET A 303 -4.45 -18.63 3.48
N LEU A 304 -4.21 -19.80 2.89
CA LEU A 304 -4.77 -21.08 3.37
C LEU A 304 -4.33 -21.45 4.78
N LYS A 305 -3.11 -21.07 5.17
CA LYS A 305 -2.60 -21.32 6.53
C LYS A 305 -3.12 -20.30 7.53
N ALA A 306 -3.22 -19.03 7.14
CA ALA A 306 -3.63 -17.95 8.03
C ALA A 306 -5.15 -17.91 8.24
N HIS A 307 -5.93 -18.27 7.21
CA HIS A 307 -7.39 -18.20 7.23
C HIS A 307 -8.01 -19.52 6.74
N PRO A 308 -7.86 -20.61 7.52
CA PRO A 308 -8.31 -21.95 7.12
C PRO A 308 -9.84 -22.08 7.00
N HIS A 309 -10.60 -21.09 7.50
CA HIS A 309 -12.06 -21.04 7.37
C HIS A 309 -12.54 -20.58 5.99
N LEU A 310 -11.66 -20.05 5.13
CA LEU A 310 -12.01 -19.54 3.81
C LEU A 310 -11.85 -20.61 2.73
N ARG A 311 -12.61 -20.48 1.64
CA ARG A 311 -12.47 -21.25 0.41
C ARG A 311 -11.99 -20.37 -0.72
N PHE A 312 -11.15 -20.90 -1.60
CA PHE A 312 -10.53 -20.15 -2.69
C PHE A 312 -10.90 -20.73 -4.06
N VAL A 313 -11.18 -19.84 -5.00
CA VAL A 313 -11.33 -20.16 -6.42
C VAL A 313 -10.20 -19.44 -7.16
N VAL A 314 -9.19 -20.17 -7.60
CA VAL A 314 -8.07 -19.61 -8.37
C VAL A 314 -8.47 -19.55 -9.83
N GLN A 315 -8.40 -18.35 -10.42
CA GLN A 315 -8.75 -18.10 -11.81
C GLN A 315 -7.54 -17.57 -12.57
N ASP A 316 -7.22 -18.21 -13.69
CA ASP A 316 -6.16 -17.78 -14.60
C ASP A 316 -6.34 -18.44 -15.98
N ARG A 317 -5.42 -18.18 -16.90
CA ARG A 317 -5.31 -18.86 -18.20
C ARG A 317 -4.99 -20.34 -18.02
N PRO A 318 -5.36 -21.20 -18.98
CA PRO A 318 -5.23 -22.66 -18.86
C PRO A 318 -3.84 -23.14 -18.46
N GLU A 319 -2.79 -22.59 -19.05
CA GLU A 319 -1.40 -22.94 -18.79
C GLU A 319 -0.95 -22.60 -17.36
N VAL A 320 -1.44 -21.50 -16.79
CA VAL A 320 -1.12 -21.06 -15.43
C VAL A 320 -1.89 -21.89 -14.41
N ILE A 321 -3.15 -22.22 -14.71
CA ILE A 321 -3.97 -23.10 -13.87
C ILE A 321 -3.36 -24.50 -13.79
N ASP A 322 -2.89 -25.05 -14.91
CA ASP A 322 -2.27 -26.38 -14.94
C ASP A 322 -1.02 -26.43 -14.06
N GLN A 323 -0.12 -25.43 -14.21
CA GLN A 323 1.06 -25.27 -13.36
C GLN A 323 0.68 -25.09 -11.88
N GLY A 324 -0.27 -24.19 -11.60
CA GLY A 324 -0.72 -23.90 -10.25
C GLY A 324 -1.24 -25.13 -9.53
N LYS A 325 -2.08 -25.92 -10.19
CA LYS A 325 -2.68 -27.13 -9.62
C LYS A 325 -1.67 -28.27 -9.49
N ASN A 326 -0.96 -28.62 -10.56
CA ASN A 326 -0.19 -29.85 -10.65
C ASN A 326 1.22 -29.73 -10.06
N GLU A 327 1.79 -28.53 -9.99
CA GLU A 327 3.14 -28.31 -9.48
C GLU A 327 3.14 -27.56 -8.15
N VAL A 328 2.52 -26.37 -8.11
CA VAL A 328 2.63 -25.48 -6.96
C VAL A 328 1.81 -25.99 -5.78
N PHE A 329 0.50 -26.19 -5.96
CA PHE A 329 -0.37 -26.64 -4.88
C PHE A 329 -0.13 -28.10 -4.53
N ALA A 330 0.10 -28.99 -5.50
CA ALA A 330 0.46 -30.38 -5.21
C ALA A 330 1.70 -30.49 -4.29
N LYS A 331 2.68 -29.59 -4.44
CA LYS A 331 3.92 -29.60 -3.63
C LYS A 331 3.77 -28.89 -2.29
N HIS A 332 3.17 -27.71 -2.27
CA HIS A 332 3.17 -26.82 -1.10
C HIS A 332 1.91 -26.94 -0.23
N ALA A 333 0.87 -27.53 -0.80
CA ALA A 333 -0.51 -27.36 -0.41
C ALA A 333 -1.41 -28.53 -0.89
N PRO A 334 -1.03 -29.82 -0.68
CA PRO A 334 -1.85 -30.94 -1.13
C PRO A 334 -3.19 -31.07 -0.36
N TRP A 335 -3.17 -30.79 0.95
CA TRP A 335 -4.33 -30.87 1.86
C TRP A 335 -5.59 -30.04 1.49
N ALA A 336 -5.48 -28.97 0.69
CA ALA A 336 -6.55 -28.06 0.31
C ALA A 336 -7.15 -28.49 -1.02
N LEU A 337 -6.39 -29.25 -1.82
CA LEU A 337 -6.92 -30.00 -2.94
C LEU A 337 -7.77 -31.16 -2.40
N GLU A 338 -7.28 -31.87 -1.38
CA GLU A 338 -7.98 -33.00 -0.77
C GLU A 338 -9.26 -32.58 -0.03
N ASN A 339 -9.23 -31.45 0.66
CA ASN A 339 -10.37 -30.95 1.45
C ASN A 339 -11.29 -29.99 0.69
N ASP A 340 -11.14 -29.86 -0.63
CA ASP A 340 -11.90 -28.93 -1.48
C ASP A 340 -11.88 -27.47 -0.99
N GLN A 341 -10.80 -27.07 -0.32
CA GLN A 341 -10.60 -25.70 0.15
C GLN A 341 -10.16 -24.77 -0.98
N VAL A 342 -9.53 -25.33 -2.02
CA VAL A 342 -9.10 -24.60 -3.23
C VAL A 342 -9.64 -25.31 -4.46
N SER A 343 -10.21 -24.53 -5.38
CA SER A 343 -10.60 -24.98 -6.71
C SER A 343 -9.95 -24.11 -7.78
N PHE A 344 -9.82 -24.66 -8.98
CA PHE A 344 -9.15 -24.01 -10.11
C PHE A 344 -10.11 -23.87 -11.27
N VAL A 345 -10.14 -22.69 -11.88
CA VAL A 345 -11.04 -22.37 -12.99
C VAL A 345 -10.24 -21.66 -14.09
N ASN A 346 -10.19 -22.28 -15.27
CA ASN A 346 -9.69 -21.61 -16.46
C ASN A 346 -10.63 -20.45 -16.80
N HIS A 347 -10.15 -19.22 -16.72
CA HIS A 347 -10.99 -18.05 -16.92
C HIS A 347 -10.23 -16.89 -17.53
N ASP A 348 -10.82 -16.30 -18.57
CA ASP A 348 -10.47 -14.99 -19.09
C ASP A 348 -11.29 -13.94 -18.34
N PHE A 349 -10.62 -13.11 -17.54
CA PHE A 349 -11.26 -12.07 -16.72
C PHE A 349 -11.92 -10.93 -17.52
N PHE A 350 -11.76 -10.91 -18.85
CA PHE A 350 -12.54 -10.01 -19.72
C PHE A 350 -13.95 -10.55 -20.00
N GLN A 351 -14.18 -11.84 -19.74
CA GLN A 351 -15.50 -12.47 -19.86
C GLN A 351 -16.25 -12.40 -18.53
N PRO A 352 -17.59 -12.45 -18.54
CA PRO A 352 -18.39 -12.53 -17.32
C PRO A 352 -17.87 -13.62 -16.38
N ASN A 353 -17.65 -13.26 -15.11
CA ASN A 353 -16.97 -14.16 -14.18
C ASN A 353 -17.87 -15.34 -13.77
N PRO A 354 -17.41 -16.60 -13.84
CA PRO A 354 -18.23 -17.78 -13.57
C PRO A 354 -18.54 -17.98 -12.08
N ALA A 355 -17.82 -17.31 -11.18
CA ALA A 355 -18.00 -17.43 -9.73
C ALA A 355 -19.09 -16.48 -9.21
N ALA A 356 -20.33 -16.70 -9.65
CA ALA A 356 -21.48 -15.86 -9.27
C ALA A 356 -21.73 -15.88 -7.75
N GLY A 357 -21.87 -14.70 -7.16
CA GLY A 357 -22.19 -14.52 -5.74
C GLY A 357 -21.04 -14.76 -4.76
N ALA A 358 -19.79 -14.86 -5.24
CA ALA A 358 -18.63 -15.00 -4.35
C ALA A 358 -18.50 -13.83 -3.38
N ASP A 359 -18.01 -14.07 -2.15
CA ASP A 359 -17.94 -13.06 -1.11
C ASP A 359 -16.87 -11.99 -1.45
N ILE A 360 -15.71 -12.40 -1.97
CA ILE A 360 -14.61 -11.50 -2.35
C ILE A 360 -14.11 -11.86 -3.75
N PHE A 361 -13.92 -10.84 -4.60
CA PHE A 361 -13.09 -10.90 -5.81
C PHE A 361 -11.79 -10.14 -5.53
N TRP A 362 -10.68 -10.87 -5.48
CA TRP A 362 -9.37 -10.33 -5.18
C TRP A 362 -8.56 -10.15 -6.47
N LEU A 363 -8.05 -8.95 -6.69
CA LEU A 363 -7.11 -8.65 -7.78
C LEU A 363 -5.84 -8.09 -7.17
N ARG A 364 -4.71 -8.76 -7.40
CA ARG A 364 -3.40 -8.28 -6.95
C ARG A 364 -2.43 -8.20 -8.11
N ARG A 365 -1.91 -7.00 -8.38
CA ARG A 365 -1.03 -6.75 -9.52
C ARG A 365 -1.68 -7.22 -10.82
N ILE A 366 -2.94 -6.82 -11.02
CA ILE A 366 -3.69 -7.13 -12.24
C ILE A 366 -4.01 -5.86 -13.00
N LEU A 367 -4.74 -4.90 -12.41
CA LEU A 367 -5.17 -3.71 -13.16
C LEU A 367 -3.99 -2.84 -13.57
N HIS A 368 -2.86 -2.95 -12.87
CA HIS A 368 -1.62 -2.25 -13.24
C HIS A 368 -1.03 -2.68 -14.59
N ASP A 369 -1.34 -3.88 -15.09
CA ASP A 369 -0.88 -4.36 -16.41
C ASP A 369 -1.68 -3.77 -17.57
N TRP A 370 -2.74 -3.01 -17.30
CA TRP A 370 -3.70 -2.60 -18.30
C TRP A 370 -3.95 -1.10 -18.28
N SER A 371 -4.21 -0.54 -19.47
CA SER A 371 -4.79 0.78 -19.61
C SER A 371 -6.25 0.82 -19.11
N ASP A 372 -6.85 2.01 -19.07
CA ASP A 372 -8.15 2.19 -18.41
C ASP A 372 -9.29 1.41 -19.07
N GLU A 373 -9.37 1.36 -20.40
CA GLU A 373 -10.47 0.69 -21.09
C GLU A 373 -10.53 -0.84 -20.80
N PRO A 374 -9.43 -1.61 -20.90
CA PRO A 374 -9.44 -3.00 -20.47
C PRO A 374 -9.74 -3.17 -18.97
N CYS A 375 -9.23 -2.29 -18.10
CA CYS A 375 -9.57 -2.31 -16.67
C CYS A 375 -11.08 -2.17 -16.43
N LEU A 376 -11.75 -1.28 -17.18
CA LEU A 376 -13.21 -1.13 -17.09
C LEU A 376 -13.93 -2.41 -17.52
N LYS A 377 -13.43 -3.12 -18.54
CA LYS A 377 -13.99 -4.43 -18.96
C LYS A 377 -13.85 -5.46 -17.84
N ILE A 378 -12.66 -5.58 -17.23
CA ILE A 378 -12.40 -6.49 -16.11
C ILE A 378 -13.35 -6.18 -14.95
N LEU A 379 -13.39 -4.92 -14.50
CA LEU A 379 -14.24 -4.51 -13.39
C LEU A 379 -15.74 -4.73 -13.69
N SER A 380 -16.17 -4.52 -14.93
CA SER A 380 -17.56 -4.77 -15.35
C SER A 380 -17.90 -6.26 -15.37
N ALA A 381 -16.97 -7.11 -15.83
CA ALA A 381 -17.12 -8.56 -15.81
C ALA A 381 -17.25 -9.10 -14.39
N LEU A 382 -16.41 -8.61 -13.46
CA LEU A 382 -16.50 -8.96 -12.04
C LEU A 382 -17.80 -8.45 -11.42
N LYS A 383 -18.16 -7.19 -11.68
CA LYS A 383 -19.41 -6.58 -11.22
C LYS A 383 -20.64 -7.42 -11.60
N SER A 384 -20.65 -8.01 -12.80
CA SER A 384 -21.77 -8.85 -13.25
C SER A 384 -21.94 -10.14 -12.44
N ALA A 385 -20.88 -10.63 -11.79
CA ALA A 385 -20.89 -11.82 -10.95
C ALA A 385 -21.05 -11.50 -9.45
N MET A 386 -21.06 -10.22 -9.07
CA MET A 386 -21.20 -9.82 -7.66
C MET A 386 -22.62 -10.08 -7.15
N GLY A 387 -22.70 -10.72 -5.98
CA GLY A 387 -23.90 -10.70 -5.14
C GLY A 387 -24.00 -9.40 -4.33
N PRO A 388 -25.10 -9.20 -3.58
CA PRO A 388 -25.36 -7.96 -2.82
C PRO A 388 -24.29 -7.66 -1.76
N ASN A 389 -23.66 -8.72 -1.21
CA ASN A 389 -22.63 -8.61 -0.18
C ASN A 389 -21.20 -8.76 -0.73
N SER A 390 -21.03 -9.03 -2.03
CA SER A 390 -19.72 -9.20 -2.64
C SER A 390 -18.88 -7.92 -2.55
N ARG A 391 -17.57 -8.06 -2.47
CA ARG A 391 -16.61 -6.94 -2.59
C ARG A 391 -15.54 -7.27 -3.60
N ILE A 392 -15.07 -6.25 -4.31
CA ILE A 392 -13.82 -6.31 -5.07
C ILE A 392 -12.74 -5.69 -4.19
N LEU A 393 -11.64 -6.43 -3.99
CA LEU A 393 -10.45 -5.95 -3.29
C LEU A 393 -9.34 -5.79 -4.32
N LEU A 394 -8.86 -4.55 -4.47
CA LEU A 394 -7.76 -4.20 -5.36
C LEU A 394 -6.48 -4.04 -4.55
N ALA A 395 -5.51 -4.90 -4.81
CA ALA A 395 -4.18 -4.92 -4.20
C ALA A 395 -3.11 -4.58 -5.26
N ASP A 396 -3.18 -3.35 -5.76
CA ASP A 396 -2.22 -2.75 -6.66
C ASP A 396 -1.43 -1.64 -5.94
N CYS A 397 -0.33 -1.17 -6.55
CA CYS A 397 0.38 -0.04 -6.00
C CYS A 397 -0.49 1.22 -6.10
N VAL A 398 -0.73 1.87 -4.96
CA VAL A 398 -1.35 3.19 -4.93
C VAL A 398 -0.22 4.22 -4.97
N LEU A 399 0.04 4.79 -6.14
CA LEU A 399 1.10 5.79 -6.29
C LEU A 399 0.74 7.06 -5.51
N ASN A 400 1.68 7.51 -4.69
CA ASN A 400 1.66 8.85 -4.11
C ASN A 400 2.58 9.75 -4.96
N PRO A 401 2.10 10.87 -5.50
CA PRO A 401 2.96 11.85 -6.17
C PRO A 401 4.06 12.37 -5.24
N THR A 402 5.19 12.82 -5.79
CA THR A 402 6.29 13.40 -4.97
C THR A 402 5.86 14.65 -4.20
N CYS A 403 4.81 15.32 -4.66
CA CYS A 403 4.16 16.45 -3.99
C CYS A 403 3.04 16.05 -3.01
N GLY A 404 2.69 14.77 -2.93
CA GLY A 404 1.65 14.24 -2.03
C GLY A 404 0.29 14.08 -2.71
N SER A 405 -0.66 13.54 -1.95
CA SER A 405 -2.05 13.37 -2.34
C SER A 405 -2.93 13.38 -1.09
N PRO A 406 -4.15 13.95 -1.13
CA PRO A 406 -5.07 13.95 0.00
C PRO A 406 -5.57 12.55 0.39
N ASP A 407 -5.34 11.55 -0.46
CA ASP A 407 -5.88 10.21 -0.32
C ASP A 407 -4.89 9.20 0.28
N VAL A 408 -3.62 9.57 0.42
CA VAL A 408 -2.54 8.70 0.90
C VAL A 408 -1.66 9.49 1.87
N PRO A 409 -1.27 8.90 3.03
CA PRO A 409 -0.39 9.59 3.98
C PRO A 409 0.91 10.07 3.32
N SER A 410 1.31 11.29 3.68
CA SER A 410 2.59 11.86 3.26
C SER A 410 3.72 11.36 4.15
N ALA A 411 4.94 11.41 3.61
CA ALA A 411 6.16 11.23 4.37
C ALA A 411 6.38 12.37 5.39
N PRO A 412 7.18 12.11 6.45
CA PRO A 412 7.70 13.14 7.34
C PRO A 412 8.21 14.38 6.58
N ALA A 413 8.16 15.54 7.22
CA ALA A 413 8.69 16.76 6.63
C ALA A 413 10.19 16.60 6.35
N LEU A 414 10.70 17.41 5.42
CA LEU A 414 12.08 17.35 4.88
C LEU A 414 12.31 16.21 3.86
N LEU A 415 11.35 15.30 3.69
CA LEU A 415 11.36 14.26 2.67
C LEU A 415 10.35 14.59 1.55
N PRO A 416 10.54 14.06 0.33
CA PRO A 416 9.46 14.04 -0.67
C PRO A 416 8.23 13.34 -0.10
N ALA A 417 7.03 13.87 -0.38
CA ALA A 417 5.79 13.42 0.27
C ALA A 417 5.47 11.94 0.01
N ASN A 418 6.03 11.35 -1.04
CA ASN A 418 5.91 9.94 -1.35
C ASN A 418 7.04 9.06 -0.79
N TYR A 419 7.86 9.55 0.17
CA TYR A 419 9.07 8.88 0.68
C TYR A 419 10.24 8.77 -0.31
N GLY A 420 10.17 9.45 -1.48
CA GLY A 420 11.30 9.60 -2.40
C GLY A 420 12.00 8.28 -2.77
N TYR A 421 13.22 8.07 -2.24
CA TYR A 421 14.05 6.91 -2.58
C TYR A 421 13.39 5.58 -2.21
N TRP A 422 12.65 5.51 -1.11
CA TRP A 422 11.93 4.29 -0.71
C TRP A 422 10.84 3.91 -1.72
N SER A 423 10.09 4.90 -2.24
CA SER A 423 9.04 4.65 -3.24
C SER A 423 9.56 4.59 -4.67
N GLN A 424 10.85 4.86 -4.90
CA GLN A 424 11.46 4.91 -6.24
C GLN A 424 11.18 3.64 -7.05
N TYR A 425 11.24 2.47 -6.41
CA TYR A 425 10.99 1.19 -7.06
C TYR A 425 9.61 1.17 -7.74
N ASN A 426 8.55 1.63 -7.07
CA ASN A 426 7.20 1.63 -7.61
C ASN A 426 7.04 2.59 -8.81
N HIS A 427 7.77 3.71 -8.81
CA HIS A 427 7.79 4.61 -9.97
C HIS A 427 8.55 4.02 -11.16
N VAL A 428 9.67 3.35 -10.91
CA VAL A 428 10.42 2.62 -11.95
C VAL A 428 9.57 1.48 -12.51
N LEU A 429 8.85 0.77 -11.66
CA LEU A 429 7.93 -0.28 -12.09
C LEU A 429 6.84 0.26 -13.02
N GLY A 430 6.30 1.45 -12.77
CA GLY A 430 5.38 2.12 -13.71
C GLY A 430 5.98 2.35 -15.10
N MET A 431 7.28 2.67 -15.20
CA MET A 431 7.98 2.75 -16.49
C MET A 431 8.18 1.39 -17.14
N VAL A 432 8.44 0.35 -16.35
CA VAL A 432 8.58 -1.02 -16.86
C VAL A 432 7.24 -1.52 -17.43
N MET A 433 6.12 -1.32 -16.72
CA MET A 433 4.79 -1.66 -17.21
C MET A 433 4.48 -0.90 -18.51
N MET A 434 4.79 0.39 -18.57
CA MET A 434 4.66 1.17 -19.80
C MET A 434 5.49 0.59 -20.96
N ALA A 435 6.76 0.22 -20.70
CA ALA A 435 7.65 -0.31 -21.73
C ALA A 435 7.22 -1.67 -22.26
N GLU A 436 6.64 -2.53 -21.42
CA GLU A 436 6.33 -3.92 -21.76
C GLU A 436 4.90 -4.12 -22.26
N ASN A 437 3.93 -3.47 -21.63
CA ASN A 437 2.52 -3.74 -21.86
C ASN A 437 1.61 -2.49 -21.85
N ASN A 438 2.19 -1.27 -21.89
CA ASN A 438 1.45 -0.01 -21.73
C ASN A 438 0.60 0.05 -20.44
N GLY A 439 0.97 -0.73 -19.43
CA GLY A 439 0.34 -0.75 -18.12
C GLY A 439 0.57 0.53 -17.33
N ILE A 440 -0.25 0.73 -16.29
CA ILE A 440 -0.32 1.96 -15.51
C ILE A 440 -0.39 1.64 -14.01
N GLU A 441 0.65 2.02 -13.28
CA GLU A 441 0.57 2.19 -11.83
C GLU A 441 -0.21 3.48 -11.53
N ARG A 442 -1.26 3.40 -10.72
CA ARG A 442 -2.26 4.49 -10.58
C ARG A 442 -2.20 5.17 -9.22
N THR A 443 -2.44 6.48 -9.21
CA THR A 443 -2.70 7.23 -7.98
C THR A 443 -4.06 6.88 -7.40
N ALA A 444 -4.28 7.19 -6.11
CA ALA A 444 -5.57 6.98 -5.46
C ALA A 444 -6.74 7.67 -6.20
N SER A 445 -6.52 8.89 -6.71
CA SER A 445 -7.51 9.62 -7.52
C SER A 445 -7.85 8.87 -8.81
N GLN A 446 -6.83 8.42 -9.56
CA GLN A 446 -7.04 7.64 -10.79
C GLN A 446 -7.76 6.31 -10.53
N ILE A 447 -7.48 5.64 -9.41
CA ILE A 447 -8.20 4.42 -9.02
C ILE A 447 -9.68 4.73 -8.75
N LYS A 448 -9.98 5.82 -8.01
CA LYS A 448 -11.37 6.23 -7.75
C LYS A 448 -12.11 6.55 -9.04
N ASP A 449 -11.48 7.27 -9.96
CA ASP A 449 -12.06 7.61 -11.26
C ASP A 449 -12.36 6.36 -12.08
N LEU A 450 -11.40 5.42 -12.15
CA LEU A 450 -11.56 4.15 -12.85
C LEU A 450 -12.70 3.30 -12.28
N VAL A 451 -12.74 3.13 -10.94
CA VAL A 451 -13.78 2.36 -10.25
C VAL A 451 -15.16 3.02 -10.44
N THR A 452 -15.23 4.35 -10.38
CA THR A 452 -16.48 5.10 -10.59
C THR A 452 -16.99 4.94 -12.02
N LYS A 453 -16.10 5.00 -13.02
CA LYS A 453 -16.44 4.76 -14.43
C LYS A 453 -16.94 3.33 -14.69
N ALA A 454 -16.47 2.34 -13.93
CA ALA A 454 -17.00 0.96 -13.97
C ALA A 454 -18.39 0.82 -13.28
N GLY A 455 -18.95 1.91 -12.75
CA GLY A 455 -20.22 1.91 -12.02
C GLY A 455 -20.11 1.18 -10.68
N LEU A 456 -18.92 1.17 -10.08
CA LEU A 456 -18.64 0.71 -8.73
C LEU A 456 -18.37 1.93 -7.84
N ARG A 457 -18.26 1.72 -6.53
CA ARG A 457 -17.85 2.78 -5.60
C ARG A 457 -16.68 2.30 -4.75
N VAL A 458 -15.69 3.17 -4.55
CA VAL A 458 -14.62 2.91 -3.58
C VAL A 458 -15.21 3.08 -2.18
N THR A 459 -15.35 1.98 -1.44
CA THR A 459 -15.90 2.02 -0.08
C THR A 459 -14.87 2.50 0.94
N LYS A 460 -13.61 2.12 0.73
CA LYS A 460 -12.51 2.42 1.64
C LYS A 460 -11.19 2.25 0.91
N ILE A 461 -10.36 3.28 0.99
CA ILE A 461 -8.91 3.13 0.97
C ILE A 461 -8.55 3.06 2.45
N TRP A 462 -7.73 2.11 2.88
CA TRP A 462 -7.50 1.88 4.31
C TRP A 462 -6.47 2.87 4.90
N PRO A 463 -6.89 4.10 5.35
CA PRO A 463 -6.37 4.75 6.60
C PRO A 463 -7.33 5.79 7.34
N ALA A 464 -7.62 5.81 8.69
CA ALA A 464 -8.31 6.92 9.49
C ALA A 464 -8.72 6.79 11.04
N GLY A 465 -8.33 7.75 11.93
CA GLY A 465 -8.67 7.96 13.40
C GLY A 465 -10.02 8.67 13.82
N LEU A 466 -10.43 8.67 15.13
CA LEU A 466 -11.69 9.16 15.80
C LEU A 466 -11.51 9.51 17.33
N GLN A 467 -12.27 10.47 17.91
CA GLN A 467 -12.34 10.74 19.38
C GLN A 467 -13.76 10.47 19.96
N LEU A 468 -13.86 9.92 21.17
CA LEU A 468 -15.10 9.54 21.86
C LEU A 468 -15.14 10.00 23.33
N THR A 469 -16.11 10.83 23.68
CA THR A 469 -16.36 11.37 25.03
C THR A 469 -17.11 10.40 25.96
N PRO A 470 -17.09 10.59 27.30
CA PRO A 470 -17.64 9.65 28.29
C PRO A 470 -19.09 9.21 28.06
N ASN A 471 -19.95 10.08 27.54
CA ASN A 471 -21.33 9.74 27.20
C ASN A 471 -21.41 8.65 26.11
N GLY A 472 -20.55 8.72 25.09
CA GLY A 472 -20.43 7.69 24.07
C GLY A 472 -19.74 6.44 24.61
N VAL A 473 -18.63 6.63 25.34
CA VAL A 473 -17.84 5.54 25.91
C VAL A 473 -18.65 4.68 26.88
N ARG A 474 -19.50 5.28 27.74
CA ARG A 474 -20.42 4.53 28.63
C ARG A 474 -21.32 3.57 27.87
N LEU A 475 -21.83 4.00 26.72
CA LEU A 475 -22.69 3.15 25.91
C LEU A 475 -21.88 1.99 25.33
N LEU A 476 -20.67 2.27 24.85
CA LEU A 476 -19.77 1.25 24.32
C LEU A 476 -19.31 0.26 25.41
N GLU A 477 -19.01 0.72 26.63
CA GLU A 477 -18.72 -0.14 27.79
C GLU A 477 -19.95 -0.98 28.16
N LYS A 478 -21.13 -0.37 28.22
CA LYS A 478 -22.39 -1.08 28.49
C LYS A 478 -22.71 -2.14 27.44
N TRP A 479 -22.32 -1.90 26.19
CA TRP A 479 -22.47 -2.84 25.08
C TRP A 479 -21.30 -3.83 24.96
N ASP A 480 -20.29 -3.74 25.83
CA ASP A 480 -19.08 -4.57 25.82
C ASP A 480 -18.36 -4.53 24.46
N LEU A 481 -18.21 -3.32 23.90
CA LEU A 481 -17.62 -3.06 22.58
C LEU A 481 -16.16 -2.57 22.64
N LEU A 482 -15.67 -2.19 23.81
CA LEU A 482 -14.37 -1.53 23.95
C LEU A 482 -13.21 -2.49 24.25
N ARG A 483 -13.51 -3.76 24.57
CA ARG A 483 -12.50 -4.73 24.97
C ARG A 483 -11.41 -4.92 23.91
N ASP A 484 -11.80 -4.90 22.65
CA ASP A 484 -10.95 -5.31 21.52
C ASP A 484 -10.70 -4.16 20.52
N VAL A 485 -10.94 -2.90 20.92
CA VAL A 485 -10.73 -1.73 20.06
C VAL A 485 -9.44 -1.02 20.46
N PRO A 486 -8.41 -0.95 19.58
CA PRO A 486 -7.21 -0.16 19.84
C PRO A 486 -7.55 1.31 20.10
N MET A 487 -7.03 1.87 21.19
CA MET A 487 -7.38 3.22 21.66
C MET A 487 -6.24 3.91 22.41
N ALA A 488 -6.19 5.25 22.31
CA ALA A 488 -5.37 6.11 23.15
C ALA A 488 -6.23 6.81 24.22
N LEU A 489 -5.61 7.13 25.36
CA LEU A 489 -6.24 7.77 26.50
C LEU A 489 -5.59 9.13 26.75
N PRO A 490 -6.26 10.26 26.48
CA PRO A 490 -5.75 11.59 26.85
C PRO A 490 -5.48 11.69 28.35
N GLU A 491 -4.32 12.18 28.76
CA GLU A 491 -3.93 12.30 30.18
C GLU A 491 -4.39 13.63 30.78
N THR A 492 -4.27 14.71 30.01
CA THR A 492 -4.56 16.07 30.49
C THR A 492 -5.59 16.79 29.63
N MET A 493 -6.24 17.80 30.19
CA MET A 493 -7.09 18.73 29.44
C MET A 493 -6.72 20.17 29.75
N SER A 494 -6.63 21.01 28.73
CA SER A 494 -6.35 22.42 28.89
C SER A 494 -7.26 23.26 28.01
N VAL A 495 -7.83 24.32 28.60
CA VAL A 495 -8.67 25.30 27.91
C VAL A 495 -7.95 26.64 28.01
N ARG A 496 -7.54 27.17 26.86
CA ARG A 496 -6.84 28.44 26.69
C ARG A 496 -7.79 29.48 26.15
N ARG A 497 -7.60 30.73 26.56
CA ARG A 497 -8.16 31.86 25.80
C ARG A 497 -7.52 31.85 24.41
N TYR A 498 -8.28 32.25 23.39
CA TYR A 498 -7.84 32.18 22.00
C TYR A 498 -6.45 32.76 21.74
N ASP A 499 -6.05 33.81 22.45
CA ASP A 499 -4.78 34.54 22.30
C ASP A 499 -3.61 33.94 23.10
N GLY A 500 -3.82 32.84 23.83
CA GLY A 500 -2.78 32.18 24.63
C GLY A 500 -2.40 32.92 25.91
N THR A 501 -2.92 34.12 26.16
CA THR A 501 -2.54 34.97 27.31
C THR A 501 -2.95 34.40 28.66
N ARG A 502 -3.91 33.47 28.66
CA ARG A 502 -4.47 32.87 29.87
C ARG A 502 -4.94 31.44 29.63
N ILE A 503 -4.49 30.53 30.50
CA ILE A 503 -5.13 29.23 30.69
C ILE A 503 -6.38 29.46 31.53
N LEU A 504 -7.55 29.22 30.95
CA LEU A 504 -8.85 29.39 31.59
C LEU A 504 -9.18 28.19 32.49
N CYS A 505 -8.77 27.00 32.08
CA CYS A 505 -8.92 25.75 32.82
C CYS A 505 -7.78 24.79 32.46
N SER A 506 -7.30 24.03 33.43
CA SER A 506 -6.36 22.93 33.22
C SER A 506 -6.72 21.81 34.18
N GLU A 507 -6.81 20.60 33.67
CA GLU A 507 -7.01 19.37 34.43
C GLU A 507 -5.81 18.45 34.16
N PRO A 508 -4.95 18.21 35.16
CA PRO A 508 -3.77 17.34 35.02
C PRO A 508 -4.10 15.85 35.00
N ASP A 509 -5.28 15.41 35.43
CA ASP A 509 -5.73 14.02 35.29
C ASP A 509 -7.18 13.96 34.79
N VAL A 510 -7.33 14.11 33.47
CA VAL A 510 -8.66 14.14 32.85
C VAL A 510 -9.35 12.79 32.94
N GLN A 511 -8.60 11.69 32.98
CA GLN A 511 -9.18 10.35 33.06
C GLN A 511 -9.79 10.11 34.43
N GLN A 512 -9.08 10.45 35.51
CA GLN A 512 -9.62 10.37 36.86
C GLN A 512 -10.84 11.27 37.00
N LEU A 513 -10.74 12.54 36.59
CA LEU A 513 -11.85 13.50 36.68
C LEU A 513 -13.11 12.98 35.97
N LEU A 514 -12.97 12.49 34.73
CA LEU A 514 -14.11 12.04 33.93
C LEU A 514 -14.68 10.71 34.45
N ARG A 515 -13.84 9.81 34.99
CA ARG A 515 -14.33 8.60 35.67
C ARG A 515 -15.12 8.95 36.92
N GLU A 516 -14.66 9.89 37.74
CA GLU A 516 -15.37 10.30 38.97
C GLU A 516 -16.66 11.06 38.66
N ARG A 517 -16.62 12.01 37.70
CA ARG A 517 -17.77 12.87 37.40
C ARG A 517 -18.79 12.23 36.46
N CYS A 518 -18.32 11.49 35.47
CA CYS A 518 -19.15 10.99 34.38
C CYS A 518 -19.25 9.45 34.39
N GLY A 519 -18.38 8.76 35.11
CA GLY A 519 -18.39 7.29 35.22
C GLY A 519 -17.72 6.56 34.05
N ALA A 520 -17.01 7.27 33.16
CA ALA A 520 -16.31 6.67 32.01
C ALA A 520 -15.17 7.57 31.51
N PRO A 521 -14.18 6.98 30.79
CA PRO A 521 -13.07 7.74 30.24
C PRO A 521 -13.46 8.52 28.97
N ILE A 522 -12.56 9.37 28.52
CA ILE A 522 -12.51 9.85 27.13
C ILE A 522 -11.45 9.02 26.39
N ILE A 523 -11.73 8.59 25.17
CA ILE A 523 -10.85 7.73 24.37
C ILE A 523 -10.69 8.27 22.95
N ASP A 524 -9.54 8.03 22.36
CA ASP A 524 -9.25 8.30 20.95
C ASP A 524 -9.02 6.96 20.23
N VAL A 525 -9.89 6.60 19.29
CA VAL A 525 -9.91 5.31 18.59
C VAL A 525 -9.75 5.49 17.09
N HIS A 526 -9.54 4.43 16.33
CA HIS A 526 -9.67 4.51 14.87
C HIS A 526 -11.11 4.22 14.44
N ARG A 527 -11.69 5.04 13.54
CA ARG A 527 -13.13 4.94 13.21
C ARG A 527 -13.49 3.56 12.68
N ALA A 528 -12.62 3.00 11.85
CA ALA A 528 -12.85 1.68 11.28
C ALA A 528 -12.92 0.61 12.36
N ASP A 529 -12.06 0.70 13.36
CA ASP A 529 -11.87 -0.34 14.38
C ASP A 529 -13.10 -0.39 15.29
N LEU A 530 -13.65 0.78 15.63
CA LEU A 530 -14.93 0.88 16.35
C LEU A 530 -16.11 0.30 15.55
N GLN A 531 -16.24 0.68 14.28
CA GLN A 531 -17.32 0.16 13.42
C GLN A 531 -17.23 -1.36 13.27
N GLN A 532 -16.00 -1.85 13.19
CA GLN A 532 -15.68 -3.26 13.08
C GLN A 532 -16.06 -4.03 14.35
N ALA A 533 -15.83 -3.47 15.54
CA ALA A 533 -16.30 -4.05 16.80
C ALA A 533 -17.84 -4.05 16.90
N MET A 534 -18.50 -2.96 16.48
CA MET A 534 -19.96 -2.86 16.49
C MET A 534 -20.62 -3.90 15.57
N ILE A 535 -20.10 -4.09 14.36
CA ILE A 535 -20.62 -5.09 13.42
C ILE A 535 -20.48 -6.50 13.99
N ALA A 536 -19.30 -6.84 14.51
CA ALA A 536 -19.07 -8.15 15.12
C ALA A 536 -20.04 -8.42 16.27
N LYS A 537 -20.28 -7.43 17.13
CA LYS A 537 -21.28 -7.55 18.20
C LYS A 537 -22.69 -7.80 17.66
N CYS A 538 -23.12 -7.04 16.65
CA CYS A 538 -24.46 -7.14 16.09
C CYS A 538 -24.70 -8.47 15.38
N VAL A 539 -23.79 -8.87 14.51
CA VAL A 539 -23.95 -10.07 13.66
C VAL A 539 -23.64 -11.33 14.47
N ASP A 540 -22.48 -11.38 15.13
CA ASP A 540 -21.96 -12.64 15.68
C ASP A 540 -22.54 -12.96 17.06
N GLN A 541 -22.89 -11.94 17.86
CA GLN A 541 -23.36 -12.14 19.24
C GLN A 541 -24.86 -11.89 19.42
N LEU A 542 -25.45 -10.98 18.64
CA LEU A 542 -26.87 -10.59 18.78
C LEU A 542 -27.77 -11.13 17.67
N GLY A 543 -27.22 -11.72 16.61
CA GLY A 543 -27.98 -12.33 15.52
C GLY A 543 -28.73 -11.33 14.64
N VAL A 544 -28.21 -10.10 14.50
CA VAL A 544 -28.80 -9.06 13.64
C VAL A 544 -28.54 -9.39 12.16
N ASP A 545 -29.61 -9.43 11.35
CA ASP A 545 -29.51 -9.55 9.89
C ASP A 545 -29.10 -8.20 9.26
N LEU A 546 -27.82 -8.05 8.92
CA LEU A 546 -27.27 -6.83 8.35
C LEU A 546 -27.32 -6.87 6.81
N ARG A 547 -28.16 -6.01 6.21
CA ARG A 547 -28.28 -5.86 4.76
C ARG A 547 -27.66 -4.55 4.28
N LEU A 548 -26.50 -4.64 3.63
CA LEU A 548 -25.82 -3.48 3.04
C LEU A 548 -26.28 -3.27 1.60
N GLY A 549 -26.26 -2.03 1.12
CA GLY A 549 -26.70 -1.72 -0.26
C GLY A 549 -28.22 -1.68 -0.45
N SER A 550 -29.01 -1.90 0.61
CA SER A 550 -30.48 -1.82 0.60
C SER A 550 -30.94 -0.42 1.03
N ARG A 551 -30.94 0.55 0.11
CA ARG A 551 -31.42 1.90 0.42
C ARG A 551 -32.94 1.88 0.60
N ALA A 552 -33.43 2.31 1.75
CA ALA A 552 -34.86 2.54 1.96
C ALA A 552 -35.34 3.69 1.08
N GLU A 553 -36.32 3.43 0.22
CA GLU A 553 -36.93 4.40 -0.68
C GLU A 553 -38.18 5.02 -0.05
N SER A 554 -39.05 4.19 0.53
CA SER A 554 -40.27 4.62 1.22
C SER A 554 -40.64 3.73 2.39
N VAL A 555 -41.51 4.22 3.27
CA VAL A 555 -42.02 3.46 4.42
C VAL A 555 -43.54 3.55 4.47
N ASP A 556 -44.19 2.40 4.60
CA ASP A 556 -45.59 2.32 4.99
C ASP A 556 -45.65 2.40 6.53
N PHE A 557 -46.04 3.58 7.00
CA PHE A 557 -46.09 3.90 8.42
C PHE A 557 -47.26 3.22 9.16
N ASP A 558 -48.30 2.80 8.45
CA ASP A 558 -49.46 2.14 9.04
C ASP A 558 -49.20 0.65 9.26
N ASN A 559 -48.46 0.03 8.32
CA ASN A 559 -48.22 -1.42 8.32
C ASN A 559 -46.80 -1.82 8.77
N GLY A 560 -45.91 -0.86 9.05
CA GLY A 560 -44.55 -1.15 9.53
C GLY A 560 -43.70 -1.85 8.46
N SER A 561 -43.76 -1.38 7.22
CA SER A 561 -42.98 -1.96 6.13
C SER A 561 -42.14 -0.92 5.38
N VAL A 562 -40.96 -1.34 4.93
CA VAL A 562 -40.00 -0.50 4.22
C VAL A 562 -39.86 -1.00 2.80
N THR A 563 -40.09 -0.13 1.83
CA THR A 563 -39.76 -0.38 0.43
C THR A 563 -38.31 0.01 0.21
N ILE A 564 -37.52 -0.92 -0.30
CA ILE A 564 -36.14 -0.71 -0.71
C ILE A 564 -36.13 -0.23 -2.17
N GLU A 565 -35.11 0.52 -2.57
CA GLU A 565 -34.92 1.09 -3.92
C GLU A 565 -34.98 0.05 -5.06
N ASP A 566 -34.79 -1.25 -4.76
CA ASP A 566 -34.96 -2.35 -5.72
C ASP A 566 -36.42 -2.83 -5.85
N GLY A 567 -37.36 -2.20 -5.16
CA GLY A 567 -38.78 -2.52 -5.10
C GLY A 567 -39.15 -3.59 -4.07
N SER A 568 -38.18 -4.20 -3.37
CA SER A 568 -38.48 -5.18 -2.33
C SER A 568 -39.08 -4.54 -1.08
N ILE A 569 -39.97 -5.27 -0.39
CA ILE A 569 -40.64 -4.81 0.82
C ILE A 569 -40.18 -5.64 2.01
N VAL A 570 -39.73 -4.98 3.06
CA VAL A 570 -39.33 -5.60 4.33
C VAL A 570 -40.32 -5.16 5.41
N GLY A 571 -41.08 -6.11 5.95
CA GLY A 571 -41.98 -5.87 7.07
C GLY A 571 -41.34 -6.16 8.42
N GLY A 572 -41.77 -5.46 9.46
CA GLY A 572 -41.40 -5.74 10.85
C GLY A 572 -42.42 -5.18 11.83
N ASP A 573 -42.44 -5.72 13.06
CA ASP A 573 -43.34 -5.22 14.11
C ASP A 573 -43.04 -3.76 14.49
N VAL A 574 -41.78 -3.34 14.35
CA VAL A 574 -41.30 -1.98 14.56
C VAL A 574 -40.26 -1.64 13.50
N VAL A 575 -40.43 -0.49 12.84
CA VAL A 575 -39.43 0.09 11.93
C VAL A 575 -38.72 1.24 12.64
N LEU A 576 -37.40 1.11 12.83
CA LEU A 576 -36.56 2.18 13.36
C LEU A 576 -35.80 2.87 12.24
N LEU A 577 -36.07 4.16 12.04
CA LEU A 577 -35.45 4.98 11.00
C LEU A 577 -34.17 5.63 11.54
N ALA A 578 -33.01 5.15 11.06
CA ALA A 578 -31.68 5.65 11.41
C ALA A 578 -30.86 6.05 10.17
N ASP A 579 -31.54 6.56 9.14
CA ASP A 579 -31.03 6.92 7.81
C ASP A 579 -30.33 8.30 7.76
N GLY A 580 -30.15 8.93 8.92
CA GLY A 580 -29.21 10.02 9.13
C GLY A 580 -29.69 11.40 8.68
N LEU A 581 -28.73 12.32 8.52
CA LEU A 581 -28.98 13.74 8.27
C LEU A 581 -29.85 13.96 7.02
N TRP A 582 -29.50 13.28 5.92
CA TRP A 582 -30.13 13.38 4.60
C TRP A 582 -31.32 12.43 4.40
N SER A 583 -31.97 12.03 5.49
CA SER A 583 -33.17 11.17 5.45
C SER A 583 -34.27 11.78 4.58
N THR A 584 -34.64 11.06 3.53
CA THR A 584 -35.82 11.36 2.71
C THR A 584 -37.09 10.79 3.36
N ILE A 585 -36.97 9.75 4.17
CA ILE A 585 -38.09 9.10 4.87
C ILE A 585 -38.68 10.02 5.94
N ARG A 586 -37.88 10.84 6.63
CA ARG A 586 -38.40 11.86 7.56
C ARG A 586 -39.35 12.83 6.86
N SER A 587 -39.02 13.26 5.64
CA SER A 587 -39.87 14.16 4.85
C SER A 587 -41.18 13.48 4.46
N GLN A 588 -41.13 12.20 4.11
CA GLN A 588 -42.32 11.40 3.81
C GLN A 588 -43.23 11.25 5.04
N PHE A 589 -42.66 10.89 6.19
CA PHE A 589 -43.39 10.72 7.44
C PHE A 589 -44.11 12.02 7.88
N ALA A 590 -43.39 13.15 7.81
CA ALA A 590 -43.92 14.43 8.25
C ALA A 590 -44.81 15.13 7.21
N GLY A 591 -44.89 14.61 5.97
CA GLY A 591 -45.63 15.21 4.87
C GLY A 591 -45.10 16.59 4.43
N LYS A 592 -43.85 16.92 4.77
CA LYS A 592 -43.19 18.19 4.43
C LYS A 592 -41.71 17.98 4.29
N ASP A 593 -41.05 18.82 3.49
CA ASP A 593 -39.61 18.71 3.31
C ASP A 593 -38.86 19.03 4.62
N HIS A 594 -38.02 18.08 5.04
CA HIS A 594 -37.14 18.15 6.20
C HIS A 594 -35.68 18.17 5.76
N THR A 595 -35.36 19.12 4.88
CA THR A 595 -33.98 19.40 4.49
C THR A 595 -33.16 19.78 5.73
N PRO A 596 -31.92 19.25 5.88
CA PRO A 596 -31.01 19.61 6.95
C PRO A 596 -30.82 21.13 7.09
N ILE A 597 -30.91 21.63 8.33
CA ILE A 597 -30.79 23.06 8.61
C ILE A 597 -29.35 23.32 9.02
N ALA A 598 -28.63 24.12 8.23
CA ALA A 598 -27.30 24.55 8.61
C ALA A 598 -27.33 25.19 10.01
N THR A 599 -26.41 24.80 10.89
CA THR A 599 -26.35 25.34 12.26
C THR A 599 -25.94 26.81 12.28
N GLY A 600 -25.45 27.33 11.14
CA GLY A 600 -24.84 28.64 11.01
C GLY A 600 -23.34 28.62 11.28
N ASP A 601 -22.74 27.45 11.50
CA ASP A 601 -21.31 27.26 11.72
C ASP A 601 -20.69 26.39 10.62
N LEU A 602 -19.39 26.56 10.42
CA LEU A 602 -18.55 25.66 9.63
C LEU A 602 -17.37 25.18 10.47
N ALA A 603 -16.86 24.00 10.14
CA ALA A 603 -15.69 23.41 10.77
C ALA A 603 -14.56 23.27 9.74
N TYR A 604 -13.34 23.58 10.17
CA TYR A 604 -12.12 23.19 9.49
C TYR A 604 -11.48 22.01 10.21
N ARG A 605 -10.80 21.16 9.45
CA ARG A 605 -9.96 20.10 9.99
C ARG A 605 -8.55 20.24 9.48
N LEU A 606 -7.63 20.15 10.43
CA LEU A 606 -6.21 20.12 10.19
C LEU A 606 -5.67 18.86 10.88
N LEU A 607 -4.78 18.16 10.19
CA LEU A 607 -4.10 17.00 10.72
C LEU A 607 -2.62 17.33 10.75
N ILE A 608 -1.99 17.15 11.91
CA ILE A 608 -0.59 17.46 12.14
C ILE A 608 0.07 16.18 12.59
N HIS A 609 1.06 15.73 11.86
CA HIS A 609 1.84 14.57 12.25
C HIS A 609 3.15 15.04 12.92
N THR A 610 3.56 14.40 14.01
CA THR A 610 4.75 14.85 14.76
C THR A 610 6.05 14.75 13.97
N ASP A 611 6.10 13.83 13.03
CA ASP A 611 7.17 13.62 12.05
C ASP A 611 7.18 14.68 10.93
N GLU A 612 6.07 15.43 10.74
CA GLU A 612 5.94 16.51 9.77
C GLU A 612 6.25 17.91 10.33
N LEU A 613 6.52 18.02 11.63
CA LEU A 613 6.84 19.30 12.25
C LEU A 613 8.20 19.83 11.78
N SER A 614 8.26 21.11 11.39
CA SER A 614 9.48 21.80 10.96
C SER A 614 9.47 23.27 11.42
N GLY A 615 10.62 23.96 11.33
CA GLY A 615 10.76 25.36 11.76
C GLY A 615 11.16 25.54 13.24
N PRO A 616 11.25 26.79 13.72
CA PRO A 616 11.83 27.12 15.03
C PRO A 616 11.03 26.58 16.23
N HIS A 617 9.79 26.17 16.02
CA HIS A 617 8.89 25.65 17.06
C HIS A 617 8.74 24.12 17.02
N ARG A 618 9.48 23.39 16.16
CA ARG A 618 9.33 21.94 15.97
C ARG A 618 9.36 21.14 17.27
N ASP A 619 10.40 21.34 18.09
CA ASP A 619 10.59 20.54 19.31
C ASP A 619 9.49 20.84 20.33
N GLU A 620 9.10 22.11 20.47
CA GLU A 620 7.98 22.55 21.29
C GLU A 620 6.66 21.89 20.86
N LEU A 621 6.38 21.88 19.55
CA LEU A 621 5.18 21.25 18.99
C LEU A 621 5.21 19.73 19.12
N ARG A 622 6.37 19.09 18.93
CA ARG A 622 6.51 17.63 19.06
C ARG A 622 6.27 17.19 20.49
N ASP A 623 6.88 17.87 21.45
CA ASP A 623 6.70 17.61 22.88
C ASP A 623 5.25 17.85 23.32
N PHE A 624 4.59 18.84 22.72
CA PHE A 624 3.18 19.12 22.97
C PHE A 624 2.26 18.01 22.45
N ILE A 625 2.44 17.54 21.22
CA ILE A 625 1.59 16.52 20.60
C ILE A 625 1.86 15.12 21.20
N GLY A 626 3.14 14.84 21.50
CA GLY A 626 3.62 13.58 22.07
C GLY A 626 3.10 13.27 23.47
N ARG A 627 2.42 14.23 24.11
CA ARG A 627 1.70 14.03 25.37
C ARG A 627 0.20 14.00 25.06
N PRO A 628 -0.44 12.82 25.04
CA PRO A 628 -1.86 12.71 24.75
C PRO A 628 -2.69 13.65 25.63
N ALA A 629 -3.31 14.66 25.03
CA ALA A 629 -3.99 15.70 25.77
C ALA A 629 -5.16 16.28 24.96
N LEU A 630 -6.15 16.80 25.68
CA LEU A 630 -7.22 17.61 25.11
C LEU A 630 -6.83 19.09 25.20
N ASN A 631 -6.89 19.78 24.08
CA ASN A 631 -6.48 21.16 23.98
C ASN A 631 -7.60 21.99 23.36
N PHE A 632 -8.07 22.99 24.09
CA PHE A 632 -9.12 23.89 23.63
C PHE A 632 -8.61 25.32 23.57
N TRP A 633 -8.95 26.04 22.50
CA TRP A 633 -8.75 27.48 22.40
C TRP A 633 -10.11 28.16 22.17
N LEU A 634 -10.51 29.04 23.09
CA LEU A 634 -11.83 29.68 23.07
C LEU A 634 -11.73 31.16 22.67
N GLY A 635 -12.36 31.51 21.54
CA GLY A 635 -12.39 32.86 20.98
C GLY A 635 -13.81 33.39 20.77
N PRO A 636 -13.95 34.70 20.48
CA PRO A 636 -15.25 35.28 20.13
C PRO A 636 -15.82 34.60 18.87
N SER A 637 -16.98 33.95 19.03
CA SER A 637 -17.67 33.21 17.96
C SER A 637 -16.83 32.13 17.27
N SER A 638 -15.71 31.69 17.85
CA SER A 638 -14.85 30.67 17.23
C SER A 638 -14.10 29.88 18.28
N HIS A 639 -13.84 28.61 18.04
CA HIS A 639 -13.02 27.80 18.95
C HIS A 639 -12.26 26.71 18.20
N VAL A 640 -11.18 26.23 18.82
CA VAL A 640 -10.38 25.12 18.31
C VAL A 640 -10.34 24.01 19.34
N VAL A 641 -10.51 22.78 18.87
CA VAL A 641 -10.30 21.56 19.63
C VAL A 641 -9.14 20.80 19.01
N GLY A 642 -8.13 20.49 19.82
CA GLY A 642 -6.97 19.70 19.44
C GLY A 642 -6.84 18.49 20.32
N TYR A 643 -6.68 17.32 19.72
CA TYR A 643 -6.48 16.07 20.45
C TYR A 643 -5.55 15.12 19.73
N SER A 644 -4.81 14.35 20.52
CA SER A 644 -3.81 13.43 20.02
C SER A 644 -4.46 12.14 19.48
N LEU A 645 -3.95 11.64 18.37
CA LEU A 645 -4.31 10.35 17.79
C LEU A 645 -3.07 9.43 17.82
N ARG A 646 -3.30 8.12 17.72
CA ARG A 646 -2.22 7.10 17.62
C ARG A 646 -1.11 7.30 18.67
N GLU A 647 -1.50 7.33 19.94
CA GLU A 647 -0.57 7.44 21.08
C GLU A 647 0.36 8.67 21.03
N GLY A 648 -0.13 9.83 20.55
CA GLY A 648 0.65 11.08 20.57
C GLY A 648 1.56 11.28 19.36
N THR A 649 1.41 10.47 18.31
CA THR A 649 2.16 10.63 17.05
C THR A 649 1.47 11.55 16.04
N MET A 650 0.21 11.90 16.30
CA MET A 650 -0.60 12.77 15.45
C MET A 650 -1.47 13.69 16.30
N LEU A 651 -1.73 14.91 15.85
CA LEU A 651 -2.69 15.83 16.42
C LEU A 651 -3.78 16.15 15.39
N ASN A 652 -5.03 15.93 15.77
CA ASN A 652 -6.17 16.38 14.99
C ASN A 652 -6.68 17.70 15.58
N LEU A 653 -6.67 18.76 14.77
CA LEU A 653 -7.28 20.05 15.09
C LEU A 653 -8.60 20.19 14.35
N VAL A 654 -9.63 20.60 15.08
CA VAL A 654 -10.93 21.00 14.55
C VAL A 654 -11.18 22.44 14.95
N PHE A 655 -11.29 23.31 13.97
CA PHE A 655 -11.58 24.72 14.18
C PHE A 655 -13.03 24.98 13.79
N LEU A 656 -13.79 25.68 14.63
CA LEU A 656 -15.18 26.03 14.37
C LEU A 656 -15.36 27.55 14.35
N ARG A 657 -16.14 28.06 13.40
CA ARG A 657 -16.53 29.48 13.28
C ARG A 657 -17.88 29.62 12.57
N PRO A 658 -18.47 30.82 12.50
CA PRO A 658 -19.70 31.04 11.75
C PRO A 658 -19.47 30.76 10.26
N ASP A 659 -20.48 30.16 9.64
CA ASP A 659 -20.50 29.78 8.25
C ASP A 659 -20.39 31.01 7.34
N ASP A 660 -19.44 30.97 6.41
CA ASP A 660 -19.27 31.95 5.33
C ASP A 660 -19.27 31.29 3.94
N MET A 661 -19.56 29.99 3.86
CA MET A 661 -19.53 29.27 2.59
C MET A 661 -20.77 29.58 1.74
N PRO A 662 -20.62 29.62 0.40
CA PRO A 662 -21.73 29.90 -0.52
C PRO A 662 -22.94 28.97 -0.30
N PRO A 663 -24.16 29.45 -0.60
CA PRO A 663 -25.34 28.59 -0.61
C PRO A 663 -25.13 27.35 -1.51
N GLY A 664 -25.51 26.18 -1.02
CA GLY A 664 -25.37 24.91 -1.76
C GLY A 664 -24.00 24.22 -1.65
N VAL A 665 -22.99 24.84 -1.04
CA VAL A 665 -21.67 24.22 -0.80
C VAL A 665 -21.63 23.63 0.60
N SER A 666 -21.51 22.31 0.74
CA SER A 666 -21.44 21.64 2.04
C SER A 666 -20.02 21.31 2.50
N ARG A 667 -19.05 21.21 1.57
CA ARG A 667 -17.63 20.93 1.83
C ARG A 667 -16.75 21.52 0.72
N THR A 668 -15.60 22.06 1.09
CA THR A 668 -14.57 22.58 0.18
C THR A 668 -13.21 22.62 0.88
N ASP A 669 -12.15 22.93 0.14
CA ASP A 669 -10.84 23.18 0.75
C ASP A 669 -10.83 24.50 1.54
N GLY A 670 -10.12 24.51 2.66
CA GLY A 670 -9.85 25.71 3.45
C GLY A 670 -8.40 26.15 3.27
N THR A 671 -8.05 27.29 3.86
CA THR A 671 -6.65 27.75 3.85
C THR A 671 -6.15 28.07 5.26
N HIS A 672 -4.85 27.91 5.48
CA HIS A 672 -4.22 28.33 6.74
C HIS A 672 -4.48 29.81 7.04
N VAL A 673 -4.50 30.66 6.01
CA VAL A 673 -4.74 32.10 6.12
C VAL A 673 -6.15 32.41 6.64
N GLU A 674 -7.18 31.70 6.16
CA GLU A 674 -8.57 31.86 6.63
C GLU A 674 -8.71 31.58 8.13
N ILE A 675 -7.96 30.60 8.63
CA ILE A 675 -7.97 30.20 10.04
C ILE A 675 -7.12 31.17 10.87
N SER A 676 -5.88 31.41 10.45
CA SER A 676 -4.89 32.18 11.21
C SER A 676 -5.25 33.67 11.32
N SER A 677 -5.96 34.23 10.33
CA SER A 677 -6.39 35.64 10.34
C SER A 677 -7.72 35.89 11.06
N ALA A 678 -8.45 34.83 11.46
CA ALA A 678 -9.77 34.97 12.07
C ALA A 678 -9.73 35.69 13.43
N LEU A 679 -8.69 35.42 14.23
CA LEU A 679 -8.41 36.08 15.50
C LEU A 679 -6.89 36.18 15.70
N ALA A 680 -6.47 36.98 16.68
CA ALA A 680 -5.09 36.94 17.17
C ALA A 680 -4.88 35.67 18.02
N TRP A 681 -4.76 34.53 17.35
CA TRP A 681 -4.63 33.22 17.99
C TRP A 681 -3.32 33.09 18.79
N ASP A 682 -3.36 32.23 19.78
CA ASP A 682 -2.25 31.78 20.62
C ASP A 682 -1.06 31.46 19.70
N PRO A 683 0.14 32.00 19.96
CA PRO A 683 1.33 31.67 19.20
C PRO A 683 1.54 30.16 19.03
N LEU A 684 1.25 29.37 20.06
CA LEU A 684 1.33 27.90 19.97
C LEU A 684 0.34 27.34 18.93
N LEU A 685 -0.90 27.82 18.94
CA LEU A 685 -1.92 27.40 17.99
C LEU A 685 -1.59 27.88 16.56
N LEU A 686 -1.07 29.09 16.40
CA LEU A 686 -0.60 29.57 15.09
C LEU A 686 0.52 28.72 14.55
N ASN A 687 1.46 28.32 15.41
CA ASN A 687 2.54 27.41 15.04
C ASN A 687 1.99 26.03 14.64
N LEU A 688 1.00 25.50 15.35
CA LEU A 688 0.32 24.25 14.98
C LEU A 688 -0.43 24.37 13.65
N ILE A 689 -1.18 25.45 13.43
CA ILE A 689 -1.89 25.71 12.16
C ILE A 689 -0.88 25.84 11.01
N GLN A 690 0.24 26.52 11.21
CA GLN A 690 1.28 26.63 10.18
C GLN A 690 1.99 25.29 9.92
N ALA A 691 2.00 24.40 10.91
CA ALA A 691 2.61 23.08 10.81
C ALA A 691 1.70 22.04 10.13
N SER A 692 0.40 22.29 9.97
CA SER A 692 -0.44 21.41 9.15
C SER A 692 -0.19 21.63 7.66
N LYS A 693 -0.29 20.55 6.87
CA LYS A 693 -0.12 20.63 5.41
C LYS A 693 -1.44 20.86 4.68
N GLU A 694 -2.53 20.28 5.20
CA GLU A 694 -3.84 20.30 4.57
C GLU A 694 -4.90 20.86 5.50
N VAL A 695 -5.83 21.62 4.91
CA VAL A 695 -6.97 22.21 5.59
C VAL A 695 -8.22 21.93 4.78
N THR A 696 -9.16 21.18 5.35
CA THR A 696 -10.48 20.96 4.74
C THR A 696 -11.55 21.68 5.56
N LYS A 697 -12.59 22.23 4.93
CA LYS A 697 -13.71 22.87 5.63
C LYS A 697 -15.08 22.37 5.18
N TRP A 698 -16.05 22.32 6.09
CA TRP A 698 -17.42 21.87 5.80
C TRP A 698 -18.46 22.55 6.70
N LYS A 699 -19.71 22.62 6.23
CA LYS A 699 -20.82 23.21 6.98
C LYS A 699 -21.23 22.25 8.09
N LEU A 700 -21.50 22.79 9.26
CA LEU A 700 -22.20 22.07 10.30
C LEU A 700 -23.70 22.22 10.03
N ILE A 701 -24.39 21.08 10.05
CA ILE A 701 -25.78 20.93 9.64
C ILE A 701 -26.51 20.06 10.66
#